data_AF-A0A7S1MFS5-F1
#
_entry.id   AF-A0A7S1MFS5-F1
#
_cell.length_a   1.000
_cell.length_b   1.000
_cell.length_c   1.000
_cell.angle_alpha   90.00
_cell.angle_beta   90.00
_cell.angle_gamma   90.00
#
_symmetry.space_group_name_H-M   'P 1'
#
loop_
_entity.id
_entity.type
_entity.pdbx_description
1 polymer ?
#
loop_
_entity_poly.entity_id
_entity_poly.type
_entity_poly.pdbx_seq_one_letter_code
_entity_poly.pdbx_strand_id
1 'polypeptide(L)'
;DGRSSFIKTSQWIIGGDGWAYDIGYGGLDHVIASEEHVKILVLDTEMYSNTGGQASKATPAGAMAKFAESGKKTMKKDLGRMAMTYKSVYVASICIHVNPQQAVRAFLEADAYPGPSLIVAYCPCISQGFPMAESIQHCHMAVDSGYWPLYRYNPEIASSGNNPFQLDSKKVKGDIFKFLSAENRFAAVMRRHPKYAQELDSKLEDALAEKNQLLQVLDAEDLSSQFHKLVEGLTSASGNGDKVTILYGSESGNAEEQAKGLLQDIVSRGAKATVSTLDDFGFEDLPNQKILVLVVSTCGLGDYPQNCKQTWLQLQSQDLPMTWLSGVKYCVFGLGDSTYSQFCYAAAGFDVRLGELGAHRLLQRGIGDDRDEDRYYTGWDNWLPELWTVLGLPQVPPTREIPAPAYKVDVSPGDKDKPPVADEELVPPGATPLKLLTNRLLTPPISKEYDRDIRHYELQIKGTPVSYRTGDSLAVWPRNPVDRVEEFCKMMGLDAGQQLRVVPLESARNWCPEELSVRQLFTHVLDIFGKPNRKFFDALSLFAADEGDKKALMSVVEKSDEGQALYRDLVHNYAHHVDVFKQFKSARPPLEQLINMIPPLKPRSYSIASSPAMHPDMIQLCVVMVDWTVETTGEYRIGECTGHMRKL
;
A
#
# COMPACT_ATOMS: atom_id res chain seq x y z
N ASP A 1 -10.61 40.08 -17.71
CA ASP A 1 -11.53 40.32 -16.58
C ASP A 1 -10.76 40.43 -15.27
N GLY A 2 -10.76 41.60 -14.62
CA GLY A 2 -9.99 41.91 -13.40
C GLY A 2 -10.40 41.15 -12.13
N ARG A 3 -11.01 39.96 -12.26
CA ARG A 3 -11.41 39.10 -11.14
C ARG A 3 -10.21 38.43 -10.45
N SER A 4 -9.08 38.26 -11.15
CA SER A 4 -7.84 37.67 -10.61
C SER A 4 -7.03 38.60 -9.68
N SER A 5 -7.45 39.86 -9.52
CA SER A 5 -6.79 40.86 -8.65
C SER A 5 -7.43 40.98 -7.26
N PHE A 6 -8.54 40.28 -7.01
CA PHE A 6 -9.17 40.23 -5.69
C PHE A 6 -8.77 38.96 -4.95
N ILE A 7 -8.61 39.06 -3.63
CA ILE A 7 -8.39 37.90 -2.75
C ILE A 7 -9.55 36.93 -2.95
N LYS A 8 -9.26 35.64 -3.19
CA LYS A 8 -10.27 34.58 -3.31
C LYS A 8 -11.08 34.54 -2.01
N THR A 9 -12.34 34.92 -2.07
CA THR A 9 -13.24 34.90 -0.90
C THR A 9 -13.81 33.50 -0.72
N SER A 10 -13.56 32.89 0.45
CA SER A 10 -14.16 31.61 0.83
C SER A 10 -15.50 31.84 1.54
N GLN A 11 -16.55 31.14 1.09
CA GLN A 11 -17.90 31.26 1.64
C GLN A 11 -18.21 30.09 2.56
N TRP A 12 -18.44 30.39 3.85
CA TRP A 12 -18.72 29.39 4.90
C TRP A 12 -20.11 29.58 5.50
N ILE A 13 -20.87 28.50 5.54
CA ILE A 13 -22.13 28.37 6.29
C ILE A 13 -21.81 27.58 7.55
N ILE A 14 -22.02 28.20 8.72
CA ILE A 14 -21.72 27.57 10.01
C ILE A 14 -23.02 27.44 10.80
N GLY A 15 -23.31 26.23 11.28
CA GLY A 15 -24.50 25.98 12.08
C GLY A 15 -24.40 24.76 12.98
N GLY A 16 -25.34 24.63 13.90
CA GLY A 16 -25.41 23.50 14.83
C GLY A 16 -26.19 22.30 14.27
N ASP A 17 -26.12 21.19 15.00
CA ASP A 17 -26.87 19.96 14.73
C ASP A 17 -28.39 20.16 14.57
N GLY A 18 -29.05 21.02 15.37
CA GLY A 18 -30.48 21.26 15.23
C GLY A 18 -30.89 21.84 13.88
N TRP A 19 -30.05 22.71 13.31
CA TRP A 19 -30.24 23.23 11.96
C TRP A 19 -29.96 22.15 10.92
N ALA A 20 -28.81 21.48 11.02
CA ALA A 20 -28.36 20.55 9.99
C ALA A 20 -29.17 19.24 9.90
N TYR A 21 -29.63 18.69 11.03
CA TYR A 21 -30.31 17.40 11.07
C TYR A 21 -31.84 17.49 11.03
N ASP A 22 -32.40 18.62 11.44
CA ASP A 22 -33.84 18.81 11.59
C ASP A 22 -34.37 20.01 10.78
N ILE A 23 -34.54 21.17 11.41
CA ILE A 23 -35.37 22.26 10.87
C ILE A 23 -34.81 22.89 9.59
N GLY A 24 -33.49 22.83 9.40
CA GLY A 24 -32.79 23.36 8.24
C GLY A 24 -32.37 22.32 7.22
N TYR A 25 -32.63 21.02 7.46
CA TYR A 25 -32.08 19.95 6.63
C TYR A 25 -32.50 20.06 5.15
N GLY A 26 -33.75 20.44 4.85
CA GLY A 26 -34.19 20.60 3.46
C GLY A 26 -33.45 21.70 2.71
N GLY A 27 -33.08 22.79 3.39
CA GLY A 27 -32.24 23.84 2.81
C GLY A 27 -30.78 23.39 2.67
N LEU A 28 -30.26 22.69 3.68
CA LEU A 28 -28.92 22.12 3.64
C LEU A 28 -28.75 21.13 2.47
N ASP A 29 -29.72 20.24 2.29
CA ASP A 29 -29.77 19.27 1.19
C ASP A 29 -29.75 19.98 -0.18
N HIS A 30 -30.56 21.03 -0.35
CA HIS A 30 -30.56 21.84 -1.56
C HIS A 30 -29.21 22.53 -1.81
N VAL A 31 -28.54 23.03 -0.77
CA VAL A 31 -27.21 23.64 -0.90
C VAL A 31 -26.16 22.58 -1.29
N ILE A 32 -26.19 21.41 -0.66
CA ILE A 32 -25.30 20.29 -0.98
C ILE A 32 -25.50 19.83 -2.44
N ALA A 33 -26.73 19.84 -2.94
CA ALA A 33 -27.05 19.45 -4.32
C ALA A 33 -26.75 20.53 -5.38
N SER A 34 -26.38 21.75 -4.98
CA SER A 34 -26.27 22.90 -5.89
C SER A 34 -25.01 22.92 -6.76
N GLU A 35 -24.03 22.05 -6.50
CA GLU A 35 -22.69 22.02 -7.14
C GLU A 35 -21.89 23.34 -7.01
N GLU A 36 -22.39 24.32 -6.27
CA GLU A 36 -21.75 25.61 -6.04
C GLU A 36 -20.57 25.53 -5.05
N HIS A 37 -19.62 26.45 -5.15
CA HIS A 37 -18.39 26.49 -4.34
C HIS A 37 -18.63 26.99 -2.89
N VAL A 38 -19.42 26.26 -2.10
CA VAL A 38 -19.83 26.64 -0.74
C VAL A 38 -19.38 25.62 0.31
N LYS A 39 -18.92 26.09 1.47
CA LYS A 39 -18.40 25.25 2.55
C LYS A 39 -19.34 25.29 3.73
N ILE A 40 -19.64 24.13 4.29
CA ILE A 40 -20.58 23.98 5.39
C ILE A 40 -19.83 23.37 6.58
N LEU A 41 -19.90 24.03 7.73
CA LEU A 41 -19.42 23.50 9.00
C LEU A 41 -20.60 23.25 9.93
N VAL A 42 -20.79 21.99 10.30
CA VAL A 42 -21.79 21.56 11.28
C VAL A 42 -21.10 21.30 12.61
N LEU A 43 -21.48 22.06 13.65
CA LEU A 43 -21.05 21.84 15.03
C LEU A 43 -22.05 20.89 15.70
N ASP A 44 -21.64 19.63 15.87
CA ASP A 44 -22.53 18.56 16.29
C ASP A 44 -22.38 18.26 17.78
N THR A 45 -23.41 18.64 18.54
CA THR A 45 -23.46 18.49 20.00
C THR A 45 -24.25 17.26 20.45
N GLU A 46 -25.05 16.70 19.54
CA GLU A 46 -25.98 15.60 19.73
C GLU A 46 -27.11 15.82 20.75
N MET A 47 -27.21 17.04 21.31
CA MET A 47 -28.10 17.37 22.42
C MET A 47 -29.17 18.39 22.06
N TYR A 48 -29.32 18.73 20.78
CA TYR A 48 -30.40 19.59 20.32
C TYR A 48 -31.78 19.01 20.67
N SER A 49 -32.73 19.89 21.01
CA SER A 49 -34.13 19.55 21.18
C SER A 49 -35.01 20.49 20.37
N ASN A 50 -35.83 19.91 19.50
CA ASN A 50 -36.77 20.66 18.67
C ASN A 50 -37.94 21.19 19.52
N THR A 51 -38.33 22.46 19.34
CA THR A 51 -39.46 23.08 20.07
C THR A 51 -40.83 22.51 19.70
N GLY A 52 -40.93 21.72 18.62
CA GLY A 52 -42.15 21.05 18.15
C GLY A 52 -42.53 19.73 18.83
N GLY A 53 -41.91 19.35 19.95
CA GLY A 53 -42.28 18.14 20.71
C GLY A 53 -41.70 16.82 20.19
N GLN A 54 -40.70 16.88 19.31
CA GLN A 54 -40.07 15.72 18.68
C GLN A 54 -38.60 15.59 19.12
N ALA A 55 -38.13 14.35 19.28
CA ALA A 55 -36.72 14.07 19.52
C ALA A 55 -35.87 14.40 18.27
N SER A 56 -34.72 15.04 18.48
CA SER A 56 -33.81 15.43 17.40
C SER A 56 -33.28 14.22 16.63
N LYS A 57 -33.09 14.35 15.31
CA LYS A 57 -32.44 13.30 14.50
C LYS A 57 -30.94 13.20 14.76
N ALA A 58 -30.33 14.22 15.39
CA ALA A 58 -28.93 14.22 15.81
C ALA A 58 -28.68 13.46 17.12
N THR A 59 -29.70 13.28 17.97
CA THR A 59 -29.55 12.52 19.22
C THR A 59 -29.23 11.04 18.93
N PRO A 60 -28.26 10.41 19.60
CA PRO A 60 -27.94 8.99 19.41
C PRO A 60 -28.96 8.08 20.09
N ALA A 61 -29.01 6.81 19.70
CA ALA A 61 -29.81 5.80 20.40
C ALA A 61 -29.29 5.64 21.85
N GLY A 62 -30.16 5.38 22.81
CA GLY A 62 -29.79 5.24 24.23
C GLY A 62 -29.67 6.56 24.99
N ALA A 63 -29.46 7.69 24.32
CA ALA A 63 -29.31 8.98 25.02
C ALA A 63 -30.64 9.54 25.50
N MET A 64 -30.63 10.03 26.75
CA MET A 64 -31.68 10.86 27.30
C MET A 64 -31.56 12.29 26.78
N ALA A 65 -32.62 12.77 26.14
CA ALA A 65 -32.76 14.18 25.74
C ALA A 65 -34.20 14.63 25.97
N LYS A 66 -34.47 15.93 25.83
CA LYS A 66 -35.84 16.45 25.91
C LYS A 66 -36.67 15.85 24.76
N PHE A 67 -37.83 15.27 25.11
CA PHE A 67 -38.68 14.41 24.25
C PHE A 67 -38.14 12.99 23.97
N ALA A 68 -37.08 12.58 24.65
CA ALA A 68 -36.51 11.23 24.66
C ALA A 68 -36.06 10.84 26.08
N GLU A 69 -36.91 11.06 27.09
CA GLU A 69 -36.54 10.90 28.51
C GLU A 69 -36.24 9.47 28.94
N SER A 70 -36.79 8.49 28.22
CA SER A 70 -36.54 7.05 28.43
C SER A 70 -35.37 6.51 27.60
N GLY A 71 -34.60 7.38 26.95
CA GLY A 71 -33.60 7.01 25.94
C GLY A 71 -34.20 6.99 24.53
N LYS A 72 -33.47 7.56 23.56
CA LYS A 72 -33.91 7.55 22.16
C LYS A 72 -33.82 6.13 21.57
N LYS A 73 -34.86 5.72 20.85
CA LYS A 73 -34.97 4.38 20.27
C LYS A 73 -34.25 4.21 18.94
N THR A 74 -34.19 5.27 18.14
CA THR A 74 -33.65 5.22 16.78
C THR A 74 -32.22 5.73 16.76
N MET A 75 -31.45 5.24 15.80
CA MET A 75 -30.08 5.72 15.56
C MET A 75 -30.06 7.20 15.17
N LYS A 76 -28.89 7.80 15.36
CA LYS A 76 -28.57 9.12 14.81
C LYS A 76 -28.58 9.05 13.28
N LYS A 77 -29.14 10.07 12.64
CA LYS A 77 -29.06 10.22 11.19
C LYS A 77 -27.59 10.43 10.78
N ASP A 78 -27.08 9.71 9.79
CA ASP A 78 -25.69 9.85 9.34
C ASP A 78 -25.57 10.90 8.23
N LEU A 79 -25.39 12.17 8.62
CA LEU A 79 -25.36 13.29 7.69
C LEU A 79 -24.18 13.20 6.71
N GLY A 80 -23.00 12.79 7.19
CA GLY A 80 -21.81 12.65 6.35
C GLY A 80 -22.01 11.57 5.29
N ARG A 81 -22.51 10.39 5.67
CA ARG A 81 -22.78 9.31 4.70
C ARG A 81 -23.84 9.69 3.68
N MET A 82 -24.89 10.41 4.09
CA MET A 82 -25.89 10.91 3.16
C MET A 82 -25.28 11.91 2.15
N ALA A 83 -24.46 12.84 2.61
CA ALA A 83 -23.77 13.79 1.73
C ALA A 83 -22.83 13.08 0.74
N MET A 84 -22.12 12.04 1.17
CA MET A 84 -21.26 11.23 0.29
C MET A 84 -22.03 10.54 -0.85
N THR A 85 -23.34 10.27 -0.72
CA THR A 85 -24.10 9.63 -1.81
C THR A 85 -24.27 10.52 -3.05
N TYR A 86 -24.11 11.83 -2.92
CA TYR A 86 -24.08 12.74 -4.07
C TYR A 86 -22.85 12.55 -4.94
N LYS A 87 -21.76 11.97 -4.40
CA LYS A 87 -20.45 11.75 -5.06
C LYS A 87 -19.72 13.00 -5.56
N SER A 88 -20.37 14.17 -5.55
CA SER A 88 -19.83 15.47 -5.96
C SER A 88 -19.64 16.43 -4.78
N VAL A 89 -19.54 15.89 -3.57
CA VAL A 89 -19.48 16.68 -2.33
C VAL A 89 -18.24 16.26 -1.54
N TYR A 90 -17.39 17.21 -1.16
CA TYR A 90 -16.34 16.93 -0.18
C TYR A 90 -16.95 16.73 1.19
N VAL A 91 -16.60 15.66 1.90
CA VAL A 91 -17.16 15.38 3.23
C VAL A 91 -16.05 15.06 4.22
N ALA A 92 -16.08 15.67 5.40
CA ALA A 92 -15.18 15.30 6.48
C ALA A 92 -15.90 15.16 7.82
N SER A 93 -15.53 14.14 8.60
CA SER A 93 -15.83 14.04 10.02
C SER A 93 -14.57 14.39 10.80
N ILE A 94 -14.66 15.38 11.68
CA ILE A 94 -13.51 15.91 12.42
C ILE A 94 -13.76 15.96 13.93
N CYS A 95 -12.67 15.91 14.68
CA CYS A 95 -12.63 16.23 16.10
C CYS A 95 -11.31 16.93 16.39
N ILE A 96 -11.35 18.27 16.52
CA ILE A 96 -10.15 19.09 16.67
C ILE A 96 -9.33 18.72 17.91
N HIS A 97 -9.98 18.24 18.97
CA HIS A 97 -9.31 17.84 20.21
C HIS A 97 -8.53 16.53 20.09
N VAL A 98 -8.87 15.67 19.12
CA VAL A 98 -8.23 14.35 18.96
C VAL A 98 -7.19 14.38 17.84
N ASN A 99 -7.50 15.02 16.71
CA ASN A 99 -6.58 15.11 15.59
C ASN A 99 -6.63 16.53 14.96
N PRO A 100 -5.92 17.51 15.56
CA PRO A 100 -5.87 18.88 15.04
C PRO A 100 -5.32 18.96 13.61
N GLN A 101 -4.36 18.11 13.26
CA GLN A 101 -3.75 18.07 11.93
C GLN A 101 -4.77 17.63 10.87
N GLN A 102 -5.54 16.60 11.16
CA GLN A 102 -6.63 16.14 10.30
C GLN A 102 -7.72 17.20 10.15
N ALA A 103 -8.08 17.89 11.23
CA ALA A 103 -9.04 18.98 11.16
C ALA A 103 -8.53 20.11 10.24
N VAL A 104 -7.31 20.61 10.44
CA VAL A 104 -6.72 21.65 9.57
C VAL A 104 -6.69 21.20 8.11
N ARG A 105 -6.28 19.95 7.86
CA ARG A 105 -6.26 19.39 6.51
C ARG A 105 -7.65 19.35 5.89
N ALA A 106 -8.67 18.95 6.66
CA ALA A 106 -10.06 18.94 6.19
C ALA A 106 -10.56 20.34 5.81
N PHE A 107 -10.22 21.37 6.59
CA PHE A 107 -10.56 22.76 6.26
C PHE A 107 -9.87 23.24 4.98
N LEU A 108 -8.59 22.91 4.79
CA LEU A 108 -7.83 23.27 3.60
C LEU A 108 -8.37 22.57 2.34
N GLU A 109 -8.65 21.26 2.44
CA GLU A 109 -9.21 20.48 1.34
C GLU A 109 -10.64 20.96 1.00
N ALA A 110 -11.48 21.21 1.99
CA ALA A 110 -12.82 21.75 1.78
C ALA A 110 -12.84 23.14 1.13
N ASP A 111 -11.85 23.99 1.43
CA ASP A 111 -11.71 25.30 0.81
C ASP A 111 -11.21 25.23 -0.64
N ALA A 112 -10.28 24.30 -0.90
CA ALA A 112 -9.70 24.06 -2.20
C ALA A 112 -10.70 23.41 -3.18
N TYR A 113 -11.50 22.45 -2.70
CA TYR A 113 -12.46 21.69 -3.48
C TYR A 113 -13.44 22.62 -4.22
N PRO A 114 -13.58 22.55 -5.55
CA PRO A 114 -14.35 23.53 -6.34
C PRO A 114 -15.88 23.37 -6.27
N GLY A 115 -16.40 22.42 -5.48
CA GLY A 115 -17.83 22.19 -5.27
C GLY A 115 -18.27 22.40 -3.81
N PRO A 116 -19.43 21.85 -3.42
CA PRO A 116 -19.93 21.93 -2.06
C PRO A 116 -19.12 21.05 -1.11
N SER A 117 -18.85 21.56 0.08
CA SER A 117 -18.08 20.87 1.12
C SER A 117 -18.87 20.81 2.42
N LEU A 118 -18.85 19.66 3.10
CA LEU A 118 -19.48 19.44 4.40
C LEU A 118 -18.45 18.93 5.42
N ILE A 119 -18.21 19.69 6.47
CA ILE A 119 -17.44 19.28 7.64
C ILE A 119 -18.39 19.09 8.82
N VAL A 120 -18.43 17.89 9.39
CA VAL A 120 -19.16 17.58 10.61
C VAL A 120 -18.17 17.48 11.76
N ALA A 121 -18.24 18.42 12.69
CA ALA A 121 -17.31 18.54 13.81
C ALA A 121 -17.97 18.08 15.11
N TYR A 122 -17.33 17.13 15.80
CA TYR A 122 -17.75 16.75 17.16
C TYR A 122 -17.52 17.92 18.12
N CYS A 123 -18.60 18.40 18.74
CA CYS A 123 -18.59 19.57 19.61
C CYS A 123 -19.37 19.26 20.90
N PRO A 124 -18.78 18.51 21.85
CA PRO A 124 -19.49 18.14 23.07
C PRO A 124 -19.89 19.37 23.88
N CYS A 125 -21.03 19.29 24.55
CA CYS A 125 -21.58 20.40 25.33
C CYS A 125 -21.98 19.98 26.75
N ILE A 126 -22.23 20.97 27.61
CA ILE A 126 -22.58 20.76 29.03
C ILE A 126 -23.78 19.83 29.23
N SER A 127 -24.69 19.77 28.25
CA SER A 127 -25.89 18.93 28.31
C SER A 127 -25.60 17.43 28.26
N GLN A 128 -24.44 17.00 27.75
CA GLN A 128 -24.00 15.60 27.79
C GLN A 128 -23.69 15.15 29.24
N GLY A 129 -23.40 16.13 30.11
CA GLY A 129 -23.38 15.97 31.56
C GLY A 129 -22.16 15.25 32.13
N PHE A 130 -21.01 15.36 31.46
CA PHE A 130 -19.69 15.08 32.02
C PHE A 130 -18.95 16.40 32.37
N PRO A 131 -17.88 16.39 33.17
CA PRO A 131 -17.13 17.61 33.48
C PRO A 131 -16.48 18.23 32.24
N MET A 132 -16.83 19.48 31.88
CA MET A 132 -16.29 20.13 30.66
C MET A 132 -14.76 20.35 30.70
N ALA A 133 -14.16 20.38 31.90
CA ALA A 133 -12.71 20.38 32.07
C ALA A 133 -12.03 19.14 31.48
N GLU A 134 -12.76 18.03 31.32
CA GLU A 134 -12.29 16.76 30.77
C GLU A 134 -12.69 16.56 29.30
N SER A 135 -13.19 17.62 28.64
CA SER A 135 -13.69 17.58 27.25
C SER A 135 -12.70 16.99 26.24
N ILE A 136 -11.41 17.29 26.35
CA ILE A 136 -10.39 16.72 25.47
C ILE A 136 -10.32 15.20 25.63
N GLN A 137 -10.21 14.72 26.88
CA GLN A 137 -10.15 13.29 27.18
C GLN A 137 -11.43 12.57 26.77
N HIS A 138 -12.58 13.22 26.96
CA HIS A 138 -13.87 12.72 26.53
C HIS A 138 -13.95 12.60 24.99
N CYS A 139 -13.43 13.57 24.24
CA CYS A 139 -13.32 13.49 22.78
C CYS A 139 -12.44 12.32 22.34
N HIS A 140 -11.32 12.05 23.03
CA HIS A 140 -10.50 10.87 22.77
C HIS A 140 -11.31 9.59 23.00
N MET A 141 -12.07 9.49 24.10
CA MET A 141 -12.93 8.34 24.37
C MET A 141 -13.98 8.12 23.25
N ALA A 142 -14.57 9.20 22.73
CA ALA A 142 -15.52 9.11 21.62
C ALA A 142 -14.88 8.59 20.32
N VAL A 143 -13.69 9.08 19.96
CA VAL A 143 -13.01 8.63 18.72
C VAL A 143 -12.43 7.23 18.89
N ASP A 144 -11.74 6.97 20.00
CA ASP A 144 -11.05 5.70 20.24
C ASP A 144 -12.03 4.53 20.36
N SER A 145 -13.22 4.74 20.93
CA SER A 145 -14.29 3.73 21.00
C SER A 145 -15.02 3.49 19.67
N GLY A 146 -14.66 4.23 18.61
CA GLY A 146 -15.36 4.16 17.32
C GLY A 146 -16.74 4.81 17.33
N TYR A 147 -17.13 5.50 18.42
CA TYR A 147 -18.38 6.26 18.48
C TYR A 147 -18.38 7.43 17.49
N TRP A 148 -17.24 8.13 17.37
CA TRP A 148 -17.05 9.25 16.45
C TRP A 148 -15.87 9.02 15.49
N PRO A 149 -16.06 8.30 14.36
CA PRO A 149 -14.98 8.08 13.42
C PRO A 149 -14.59 9.38 12.70
N LEU A 150 -13.28 9.57 12.51
CA LEU A 150 -12.67 10.66 11.76
C LEU A 150 -12.35 10.19 10.35
N TYR A 151 -12.83 10.90 9.34
CA TYR A 151 -12.61 10.54 7.94
C TYR A 151 -12.72 11.76 7.04
N ARG A 152 -12.19 11.63 5.82
CA ARG A 152 -12.28 12.62 4.74
C ARG A 152 -12.65 11.89 3.45
N TYR A 153 -13.56 12.48 2.69
CA TYR A 153 -13.99 12.02 1.38
C TYR A 153 -13.81 13.16 0.40
N ASN A 154 -12.93 12.96 -0.59
CA ASN A 154 -12.65 13.92 -1.63
C ASN A 154 -12.94 13.32 -3.02
N PRO A 155 -14.03 13.75 -3.68
CA PRO A 155 -14.38 13.32 -5.02
C PRO A 155 -13.30 13.53 -6.08
N GLU A 156 -12.45 14.56 -5.97
CA GLU A 156 -11.41 14.82 -6.97
C GLU A 156 -10.37 13.70 -7.02
N ILE A 157 -10.13 13.03 -5.90
CA ILE A 157 -9.18 11.92 -5.82
C ILE A 157 -9.67 10.73 -6.68
N ALA A 158 -10.98 10.51 -6.76
CA ALA A 158 -11.57 9.47 -7.62
C ALA A 158 -11.33 9.73 -9.11
N SER A 159 -11.28 10.99 -9.54
CA SER A 159 -11.01 11.34 -10.95
C SER A 159 -9.59 10.96 -11.38
N SER A 160 -8.67 10.83 -10.43
CA SER A 160 -7.28 10.37 -10.65
C SER A 160 -7.11 8.86 -10.41
N GLY A 161 -8.20 8.08 -10.35
CA GLY A 161 -8.18 6.63 -10.16
C GLY A 161 -7.83 6.16 -8.74
N ASN A 162 -7.70 7.09 -7.78
CA ASN A 162 -7.37 6.79 -6.39
C ASN A 162 -8.65 6.69 -5.54
N ASN A 163 -8.58 6.05 -4.37
CA ASN A 163 -9.73 5.95 -3.47
C ASN A 163 -10.12 7.34 -2.92
N PRO A 164 -11.34 7.84 -3.18
CA PRO A 164 -11.76 9.14 -2.68
C PRO A 164 -12.01 9.17 -1.18
N PHE A 165 -12.16 8.03 -0.51
CA PHE A 165 -12.43 7.94 0.92
C PHE A 165 -11.14 7.62 1.70
N GLN A 166 -10.90 8.37 2.77
CA GLN A 166 -9.79 8.20 3.69
C GLN A 166 -10.32 8.14 5.13
N LEU A 167 -10.13 7.01 5.80
CA LEU A 167 -10.43 6.84 7.23
C LEU A 167 -9.20 7.29 8.05
N ASP A 168 -9.33 8.42 8.76
CA ASP A 168 -8.24 8.96 9.58
C ASP A 168 -8.19 8.30 10.98
N SER A 169 -9.32 7.75 11.47
CA SER A 169 -9.40 6.96 12.70
C SER A 169 -9.52 5.45 12.41
N LYS A 170 -8.48 4.85 11.82
CA LYS A 170 -8.54 3.48 11.28
C LYS A 170 -8.82 2.37 12.30
N LYS A 171 -8.40 2.57 13.56
CA LYS A 171 -8.43 1.54 14.62
C LYS A 171 -9.41 1.96 15.71
N VAL A 172 -10.34 1.06 16.06
CA VAL A 172 -11.17 1.15 17.27
C VAL A 172 -10.38 0.49 18.40
N LYS A 173 -10.03 1.25 19.44
CA LYS A 173 -9.16 0.82 20.55
C LYS A 173 -9.75 1.07 21.94
N GLY A 174 -10.87 1.78 22.01
CA GLY A 174 -11.55 2.17 23.23
C GLY A 174 -12.76 1.30 23.53
N ASP A 175 -13.17 1.30 24.80
CA ASP A 175 -14.39 0.65 25.26
C ASP A 175 -15.58 1.61 25.10
N ILE A 176 -16.55 1.21 24.28
CA ILE A 176 -17.77 1.99 24.04
C ILE A 176 -18.60 2.15 25.31
N PHE A 177 -18.70 1.14 26.17
CA PHE A 177 -19.46 1.24 27.42
C PHE A 177 -18.80 2.19 28.41
N LYS A 178 -17.47 2.28 28.40
CA LYS A 178 -16.74 3.29 29.18
C LYS A 178 -17.07 4.71 28.70
N PHE A 179 -17.21 4.92 27.39
CA PHE A 179 -17.66 6.20 26.84
C PHE A 179 -19.10 6.53 27.24
N LEU A 180 -20.03 5.59 27.00
CA LEU A 180 -21.46 5.81 27.33
C LEU A 180 -21.66 6.09 28.83
N SER A 181 -21.00 5.33 29.71
CA SER A 181 -21.12 5.50 31.17
C SER A 181 -20.53 6.82 31.69
N ALA A 182 -19.62 7.46 30.95
CA ALA A 182 -19.06 8.76 31.31
C ALA A 182 -20.06 9.92 31.13
N GLU A 183 -21.07 9.74 30.27
CA GLU A 183 -22.06 10.77 30.01
C GLU A 183 -23.36 10.52 30.79
N ASN A 184 -23.83 11.56 31.49
CA ASN A 184 -25.06 11.48 32.26
C ASN A 184 -26.29 11.18 31.39
N ARG A 185 -26.27 11.54 30.09
CA ARG A 185 -27.40 11.26 29.18
C ARG A 185 -27.65 9.76 28.96
N PHE A 186 -26.62 8.92 29.00
CA PHE A 186 -26.77 7.46 28.92
C PHE A 186 -26.91 6.86 30.33
N ALA A 187 -26.07 7.30 31.27
CA ALA A 187 -26.09 6.79 32.65
C ALA A 187 -27.43 7.04 33.38
N ALA A 188 -28.17 8.11 33.03
CA ALA A 188 -29.51 8.34 33.58
C ALA A 188 -30.55 7.30 33.11
N VAL A 189 -30.49 6.86 31.85
CA VAL A 189 -31.36 5.81 31.33
C VAL A 189 -31.02 4.48 31.99
N MET A 190 -29.73 4.16 32.10
CA MET A 190 -29.24 2.97 32.79
C MET A 190 -29.69 2.90 34.26
N ARG A 191 -29.68 4.03 34.98
CA ARG A 191 -30.19 4.09 36.37
C ARG A 191 -31.71 3.89 36.48
N ARG A 192 -32.50 4.41 35.53
CA ARG A 192 -33.96 4.35 35.58
C ARG A 192 -34.54 3.05 35.05
N HIS A 193 -33.97 2.52 33.96
CA HIS A 193 -34.46 1.35 33.25
C HIS A 193 -33.29 0.44 32.80
N PRO A 194 -32.61 -0.28 33.71
CA PRO A 194 -31.36 -0.99 33.40
C PRO A 194 -31.46 -1.99 32.25
N LYS A 195 -32.50 -2.83 32.26
CA LYS A 195 -32.73 -3.84 31.20
C LYS A 195 -32.93 -3.21 29.82
N TYR A 196 -33.61 -2.06 29.78
CA TYR A 196 -33.90 -1.35 28.54
C TYR A 196 -32.69 -0.58 28.02
N ALA A 197 -31.92 0.03 28.93
CA ALA A 197 -30.67 0.68 28.60
C ALA A 197 -29.67 -0.31 27.99
N GLN A 198 -29.49 -1.50 28.58
CA GLN A 198 -28.64 -2.54 28.02
C GLN A 198 -29.05 -2.95 26.61
N GLU A 199 -30.35 -3.04 26.33
CA GLU A 199 -30.85 -3.34 24.97
C GLU A 199 -30.50 -2.21 23.99
N LEU A 200 -30.61 -0.95 24.40
CA LEU A 200 -30.27 0.20 23.56
C LEU A 200 -28.76 0.37 23.36
N ASP A 201 -27.96 0.14 24.40
CA ASP A 201 -26.50 0.23 24.35
C ASP A 201 -25.93 -0.87 23.46
N SER A 202 -26.44 -2.10 23.57
CA SER A 202 -26.06 -3.21 22.67
C SER A 202 -26.45 -2.92 21.22
N LYS A 203 -27.65 -2.38 20.97
CA LYS A 203 -28.06 -1.95 19.62
C LYS A 203 -27.18 -0.84 19.06
N LEU A 204 -26.73 0.08 19.91
CA LEU A 204 -25.81 1.14 19.52
C LEU A 204 -24.43 0.58 19.19
N GLU A 205 -23.90 -0.32 20.02
CA GLU A 205 -22.63 -1.02 19.79
C GLU A 205 -22.65 -1.78 18.45
N ASP A 206 -23.67 -2.59 18.19
CA ASP A 206 -23.80 -3.34 16.93
C ASP A 206 -23.82 -2.41 15.71
N ALA A 207 -24.59 -1.32 15.78
CA ALA A 207 -24.70 -0.37 14.69
C ALA A 207 -23.40 0.44 14.47
N LEU A 208 -22.66 0.74 15.54
CA LEU A 208 -21.33 1.38 15.45
C LEU A 208 -20.30 0.41 14.88
N ALA A 209 -20.34 -0.87 15.25
CA ALA A 209 -19.48 -1.89 14.68
C ALA A 209 -19.73 -2.04 13.16
N GLU A 210 -20.99 -2.15 12.75
CA GLU A 210 -21.39 -2.20 11.33
C GLU A 210 -20.91 -0.93 10.58
N LYS A 211 -21.14 0.25 11.16
CA LYS A 211 -20.70 1.52 10.59
C LYS A 211 -19.18 1.56 10.43
N ASN A 212 -18.41 1.25 11.47
CA ASN A 212 -16.95 1.32 11.41
C ASN A 212 -16.38 0.29 10.43
N GLN A 213 -16.97 -0.90 10.36
CA GLN A 213 -16.62 -1.89 9.35
C GLN A 213 -16.87 -1.35 7.94
N LEU A 214 -18.02 -0.71 7.70
CA LEU A 214 -18.31 -0.08 6.42
C LEU A 214 -17.29 1.02 6.07
N LEU A 215 -16.90 1.87 7.02
CA LEU A 215 -15.90 2.91 6.76
C LEU A 215 -14.52 2.32 6.45
N GLN A 216 -14.16 1.20 7.09
CA GLN A 216 -12.94 0.46 6.76
C GLN A 216 -13.01 -0.17 5.36
N VAL A 217 -14.19 -0.65 4.94
CA VAL A 217 -14.43 -1.10 3.56
C VAL A 217 -14.21 0.04 2.57
N LEU A 218 -14.74 1.23 2.88
CA LEU A 218 -14.61 2.40 2.02
C LEU A 218 -13.17 2.92 1.95
N ASP A 219 -12.35 2.79 3.00
CA ASP A 219 -10.94 3.22 3.01
C ASP A 219 -10.00 2.25 2.27
N ALA A 220 -10.39 0.98 2.14
CA ALA A 220 -9.58 -0.01 1.46
C ALA A 220 -9.61 0.20 -0.06
N GLU A 221 -8.45 0.48 -0.66
CA GLU A 221 -8.28 0.61 -2.12
C GLU A 221 -8.64 -0.67 -2.90
N ASP A 222 -8.71 -1.81 -2.19
CA ASP A 222 -8.89 -3.12 -2.77
C ASP A 222 -10.24 -3.73 -2.39
N LEU A 223 -11.27 -3.32 -3.13
CA LEU A 223 -12.61 -3.94 -3.09
C LEU A 223 -12.53 -5.47 -3.29
N SER A 224 -11.49 -5.99 -3.96
CA SER A 224 -11.34 -7.41 -4.25
C SER A 224 -10.91 -8.22 -3.02
N SER A 225 -10.07 -7.66 -2.15
CA SER A 225 -9.66 -8.27 -0.87
C SER A 225 -10.83 -8.44 0.09
N GLN A 226 -11.79 -7.50 0.05
CA GLN A 226 -12.98 -7.55 0.91
C GLN A 226 -14.15 -8.28 0.25
N PHE A 227 -14.26 -8.28 -1.08
CA PHE A 227 -15.16 -9.19 -1.78
C PHE A 227 -14.77 -10.64 -1.49
N HIS A 228 -13.48 -10.95 -1.38
CA HIS A 228 -12.99 -12.23 -0.84
C HIS A 228 -13.43 -12.45 0.61
N LYS A 229 -13.34 -11.46 1.51
CA LYS A 229 -13.87 -11.58 2.89
C LYS A 229 -15.41 -11.73 2.96
N LEU A 230 -16.14 -11.13 2.04
CA LEU A 230 -17.61 -11.21 1.95
C LEU A 230 -18.05 -12.56 1.36
N VAL A 231 -17.33 -13.05 0.35
CA VAL A 231 -17.43 -14.40 -0.17
C VAL A 231 -17.02 -15.42 0.89
N GLU A 232 -15.99 -15.17 1.72
CA GLU A 232 -15.63 -15.96 2.91
C GLU A 232 -16.74 -15.98 3.97
N GLY A 233 -17.43 -14.85 4.19
CA GLY A 233 -18.60 -14.77 5.06
C GLY A 233 -19.75 -15.65 4.58
N LEU A 234 -19.96 -15.71 3.26
CA LEU A 234 -21.00 -16.53 2.62
C LEU A 234 -20.58 -18.00 2.39
N THR A 235 -19.27 -18.29 2.36
CA THR A 235 -18.70 -19.65 2.18
C THR A 235 -18.24 -20.28 3.50
N SER A 236 -18.59 -19.68 4.63
CA SER A 236 -18.28 -20.11 6.02
C SER A 236 -18.80 -21.50 6.42
N ALA A 237 -19.35 -22.27 5.48
CA ALA A 237 -19.67 -23.68 5.64
C ALA A 237 -18.84 -24.54 4.67
N SER A 238 -17.57 -24.81 5.02
CA SER A 238 -16.83 -26.08 4.79
C SER A 238 -15.32 -25.87 4.62
N GLY A 239 -14.53 -26.12 5.68
CA GLY A 239 -13.07 -26.25 5.54
C GLY A 239 -12.42 -26.46 6.91
N ASN A 240 -11.95 -27.69 7.15
CA ASN A 240 -11.48 -28.21 8.43
C ASN A 240 -9.94 -28.07 8.51
N GLY A 241 -9.42 -26.97 9.06
CA GLY A 241 -7.98 -26.74 9.25
C GLY A 241 -7.67 -25.38 9.93
N ASP A 242 -6.59 -25.32 10.72
CA ASP A 242 -6.11 -24.08 11.37
C ASP A 242 -5.65 -23.06 10.31
N LYS A 243 -6.02 -21.79 10.50
CA LYS A 243 -5.67 -20.69 9.59
C LYS A 243 -4.20 -20.27 9.76
N VAL A 244 -3.48 -20.10 8.66
CA VAL A 244 -2.10 -19.60 8.62
C VAL A 244 -2.09 -18.07 8.42
N THR A 245 -1.43 -17.35 9.31
CA THR A 245 -1.28 -15.89 9.20
C THR A 245 0.15 -15.57 8.76
N ILE A 246 0.29 -14.91 7.62
CA ILE A 246 1.56 -14.48 7.05
C ILE A 246 1.73 -12.98 7.32
N LEU A 247 2.80 -12.59 8.01
CA LEU A 247 3.15 -11.19 8.24
C LEU A 247 4.49 -10.87 7.59
N TYR A 248 4.64 -9.65 7.07
CA TYR A 248 5.91 -9.24 6.46
C TYR A 248 6.39 -7.86 6.90
N GLY A 249 7.71 -7.70 6.87
CA GLY A 249 8.40 -6.41 6.99
C GLY A 249 9.33 -6.23 5.79
N SER A 250 9.12 -5.19 5.00
CA SER A 250 9.85 -4.95 3.76
C SER A 250 10.10 -3.47 3.50
N GLU A 251 11.33 -3.12 3.11
CA GLU A 251 11.67 -1.74 2.72
C GLU A 251 11.53 -1.50 1.21
N SER A 252 12.02 -2.46 0.41
CA SER A 252 12.04 -2.38 -1.07
C SER A 252 11.06 -3.32 -1.76
N GLY A 253 10.16 -3.95 -1.00
CA GLY A 253 9.09 -4.83 -1.52
C GLY A 253 9.47 -6.30 -1.74
N ASN A 254 10.74 -6.69 -1.60
CA ASN A 254 11.15 -8.08 -1.84
C ASN A 254 10.49 -9.08 -0.85
N ALA A 255 10.44 -8.75 0.44
CA ALA A 255 9.82 -9.61 1.46
C ALA A 255 8.28 -9.61 1.32
N GLU A 256 7.69 -8.48 0.91
CA GLU A 256 6.27 -8.39 0.58
C GLU A 256 5.91 -9.33 -0.58
N GLU A 257 6.72 -9.33 -1.64
CA GLU A 257 6.52 -10.19 -2.81
C GLU A 257 6.54 -11.67 -2.42
N GLN A 258 7.53 -12.10 -1.63
CA GLN A 258 7.61 -13.48 -1.14
C GLN A 258 6.42 -13.85 -0.23
N ALA A 259 6.01 -12.95 0.66
CA ALA A 259 4.86 -13.20 1.55
C ALA A 259 3.54 -13.32 0.77
N LYS A 260 3.32 -12.48 -0.24
CA LYS A 260 2.12 -12.55 -1.09
C LYS A 260 2.13 -13.77 -2.02
N GLY A 261 3.30 -14.17 -2.53
CA GLY A 261 3.45 -15.43 -3.25
C GLY A 261 3.16 -16.65 -2.36
N LEU A 262 3.68 -16.63 -1.13
CA LEU A 262 3.42 -17.67 -0.13
C LEU A 262 1.93 -17.83 0.18
N LEU A 263 1.16 -16.74 0.24
CA LEU A 263 -0.30 -16.81 0.39
C LEU A 263 -0.94 -17.64 -0.72
N GLN A 264 -0.62 -17.34 -1.98
CA GLN A 264 -1.16 -18.05 -3.14
C GLN A 264 -0.76 -19.54 -3.12
N ASP A 265 0.48 -19.83 -2.73
CA ASP A 265 0.98 -21.19 -2.57
C ASP A 265 0.23 -21.98 -1.48
N ILE A 266 -0.08 -21.38 -0.34
CA ILE A 266 -0.82 -22.06 0.73
C ILE A 266 -2.28 -22.30 0.33
N VAL A 267 -2.91 -21.31 -0.31
CA VAL A 267 -4.32 -21.40 -0.75
C VAL A 267 -4.47 -22.47 -1.84
N SER A 268 -3.58 -22.50 -2.83
CA SER A 268 -3.58 -23.53 -3.89
C SER A 268 -3.34 -24.95 -3.35
N ARG A 269 -2.69 -25.09 -2.20
CA ARG A 269 -2.50 -26.36 -1.48
C ARG A 269 -3.68 -26.74 -0.58
N GLY A 270 -4.78 -25.96 -0.63
CA GLY A 270 -6.04 -26.26 0.05
C GLY A 270 -6.11 -25.79 1.50
N ALA A 271 -5.19 -24.94 1.96
CA ALA A 271 -5.19 -24.39 3.31
C ALA A 271 -5.62 -22.92 3.37
N LYS A 272 -6.18 -22.53 4.51
CA LYS A 272 -6.64 -21.17 4.77
C LYS A 272 -5.46 -20.30 5.18
N ALA A 273 -5.23 -19.20 4.48
CA ALA A 273 -4.17 -18.25 4.83
C ALA A 273 -4.59 -16.79 4.64
N THR A 274 -3.93 -15.89 5.38
CA THR A 274 -4.02 -14.43 5.18
C THR A 274 -2.64 -13.80 5.17
N VAL A 275 -2.49 -12.68 4.47
CA VAL A 275 -1.24 -11.89 4.43
C VAL A 275 -1.50 -10.45 4.86
N SER A 276 -0.59 -9.86 5.63
CA SER A 276 -0.62 -8.45 6.05
C SER A 276 0.79 -7.92 6.28
N THR A 277 1.00 -6.60 6.18
CA THR A 277 2.20 -5.97 6.74
C THR A 277 2.17 -6.08 8.28
N LEU A 278 3.33 -5.98 8.92
CA LEU A 278 3.44 -6.04 10.38
C LEU A 278 2.87 -4.82 11.11
N ASP A 279 2.80 -3.66 10.48
CA ASP A 279 2.27 -2.41 11.05
C ASP A 279 0.74 -2.24 10.88
N ASP A 280 0.17 -2.81 9.81
CA ASP A 280 -1.28 -2.87 9.60
C ASP A 280 -1.93 -3.97 10.45
N PHE A 281 -1.18 -5.00 10.83
CA PHE A 281 -1.66 -6.06 11.71
C PHE A 281 -1.86 -5.56 13.16
N GLY A 282 -2.97 -5.96 13.79
CA GLY A 282 -3.25 -5.65 15.20
C GLY A 282 -2.22 -6.32 16.11
N PHE A 283 -1.43 -5.53 16.85
CA PHE A 283 -0.39 -6.07 17.73
C PHE A 283 -0.99 -6.99 18.81
N GLU A 284 -2.11 -6.54 19.39
CA GLU A 284 -2.96 -7.25 20.33
C GLU A 284 -3.57 -8.55 19.78
N ASP A 285 -3.61 -8.74 18.46
CA ASP A 285 -4.14 -9.96 17.83
C ASP A 285 -3.08 -11.04 17.64
N LEU A 286 -1.80 -10.77 17.88
CA LEU A 286 -0.71 -11.75 17.75
C LEU A 286 -0.96 -13.01 18.62
N PRO A 287 -1.36 -12.92 19.89
CA PRO A 287 -1.68 -14.09 20.72
C PRO A 287 -2.85 -14.94 20.20
N ASN A 288 -3.73 -14.36 19.38
CA ASN A 288 -4.91 -15.03 18.85
C ASN A 288 -4.59 -15.93 17.64
N GLN A 289 -3.37 -15.82 17.08
CA GLN A 289 -2.97 -16.57 15.89
C GLN A 289 -2.57 -18.00 16.25
N LYS A 290 -3.01 -18.97 15.46
CA LYS A 290 -2.63 -20.38 15.64
C LYS A 290 -1.28 -20.69 15.00
N ILE A 291 -1.12 -20.29 13.73
CA ILE A 291 0.10 -20.48 12.95
C ILE A 291 0.49 -19.13 12.35
N LEU A 292 1.72 -18.70 12.60
CA LEU A 292 2.26 -17.43 12.20
C LEU A 292 3.53 -17.61 11.35
N VAL A 293 3.56 -17.07 10.14
CA VAL A 293 4.76 -17.07 9.28
C VAL A 293 5.23 -15.65 9.08
N LEU A 294 6.46 -15.33 9.50
CA LEU A 294 7.06 -14.01 9.29
C LEU A 294 8.05 -14.05 8.12
N VAL A 295 7.95 -13.08 7.22
CA VAL A 295 8.93 -12.85 6.14
C VAL A 295 9.48 -11.43 6.27
N VAL A 296 10.73 -11.28 6.70
CA VAL A 296 11.28 -9.97 7.10
C VAL A 296 12.63 -9.72 6.44
N SER A 297 12.78 -8.55 5.78
CA SER A 297 14.08 -8.08 5.30
C SER A 297 14.85 -7.34 6.40
N THR A 298 16.19 -7.31 6.31
CA THR A 298 17.02 -6.43 7.14
C THR A 298 17.47 -5.21 6.32
N CYS A 299 17.50 -4.04 6.95
CA CYS A 299 17.88 -2.76 6.34
C CYS A 299 19.17 -2.20 6.95
N GLY A 300 19.91 -1.38 6.20
CA GLY A 300 21.04 -0.62 6.72
C GLY A 300 22.05 -1.48 7.50
N LEU A 301 22.36 -1.06 8.74
CA LEU A 301 23.29 -1.76 9.64
C LEU A 301 22.55 -2.65 10.65
N GLY A 302 21.61 -3.47 10.16
CA GLY A 302 20.80 -4.34 11.03
C GLY A 302 19.47 -3.72 11.47
N ASP A 303 19.06 -2.63 10.83
CA ASP A 303 17.78 -1.98 11.10
C ASP A 303 16.60 -2.82 10.61
N TYR A 304 15.46 -2.63 11.27
CA TYR A 304 14.18 -3.22 10.90
C TYR A 304 13.51 -2.32 9.85
N PRO A 305 12.87 -2.89 8.82
CA PRO A 305 12.07 -2.15 7.84
C PRO A 305 11.06 -1.22 8.52
N GLN A 306 10.79 -0.09 7.86
CA GLN A 306 9.92 0.94 8.46
C GLN A 306 8.52 0.41 8.78
N ASN A 307 7.97 -0.46 7.92
CA ASN A 307 6.65 -1.10 8.08
C ASN A 307 6.60 -2.27 9.09
N CYS A 308 7.68 -2.53 9.83
CA CYS A 308 7.64 -3.45 10.97
C CYS A 308 8.31 -2.91 12.24
N LYS A 309 8.94 -1.74 12.15
CA LYS A 309 9.74 -1.16 13.23
C LYS A 309 8.92 -0.94 14.50
N GLN A 310 7.69 -0.44 14.38
CA GLN A 310 6.83 -0.21 15.54
C GLN A 310 6.45 -1.52 16.24
N THR A 311 6.07 -2.54 15.48
CA THR A 311 5.74 -3.88 15.98
C THR A 311 6.93 -4.51 16.68
N TRP A 312 8.14 -4.36 16.13
CA TRP A 312 9.37 -4.80 16.79
C TRP A 312 9.59 -4.10 18.14
N LEU A 313 9.47 -2.77 18.20
CA LEU A 313 9.61 -2.01 19.45
C LEU A 313 8.59 -2.46 20.51
N GLN A 314 7.35 -2.75 20.10
CA GLN A 314 6.33 -3.26 21.01
C GLN A 314 6.68 -4.66 21.54
N LEU A 315 7.18 -5.57 20.69
CA LEU A 315 7.65 -6.89 21.14
C LEU A 315 8.81 -6.79 22.14
N GLN A 316 9.64 -5.75 22.06
CA GLN A 316 10.74 -5.53 23.01
C GLN A 316 10.29 -5.00 24.38
N SER A 317 9.01 -4.67 24.57
CA SER A 317 8.50 -4.20 25.86
C SER A 317 8.72 -5.22 26.97
N GLN A 318 9.17 -4.75 28.13
CA GLN A 318 9.34 -5.56 29.34
C GLN A 318 7.99 -5.89 30.01
N ASP A 319 6.91 -5.20 29.63
CA ASP A 319 5.58 -5.41 30.19
C ASP A 319 4.90 -6.67 29.63
N LEU A 320 5.46 -7.28 28.59
CA LEU A 320 4.91 -8.49 27.98
C LEU A 320 5.30 -9.73 28.79
N PRO A 321 4.32 -10.54 29.26
CA PRO A 321 4.61 -11.81 29.90
C PRO A 321 5.37 -12.77 28.96
N MET A 322 6.28 -13.57 29.50
CA MET A 322 7.01 -14.62 28.75
C MET A 322 6.08 -15.73 28.20
N THR A 323 4.80 -15.72 28.54
CA THR A 323 3.77 -16.64 28.06
C THR A 323 2.79 -16.00 27.08
N TRP A 324 3.02 -14.73 26.71
CA TRP A 324 2.07 -13.93 25.92
C TRP A 324 1.70 -14.58 24.58
N LEU A 325 2.62 -15.32 23.97
CA LEU A 325 2.43 -16.03 22.71
C LEU A 325 2.39 -17.56 22.86
N SER A 326 2.13 -18.08 24.06
CA SER A 326 2.14 -19.53 24.35
C SER A 326 1.24 -20.39 23.46
N GLY A 327 0.18 -19.81 22.89
CA GLY A 327 -0.73 -20.49 21.95
C GLY A 327 -0.31 -20.43 20.47
N VAL A 328 0.76 -19.71 20.15
CA VAL A 328 1.17 -19.39 18.77
C VAL A 328 2.27 -20.33 18.32
N LYS A 329 2.09 -20.97 17.16
CA LYS A 329 3.16 -21.69 16.45
C LYS A 329 3.74 -20.78 15.37
N TYR A 330 5.05 -20.75 15.18
CA TYR A 330 5.65 -19.82 14.22
C TYR A 330 6.81 -20.36 13.38
N CYS A 331 6.98 -19.70 12.23
CA CYS A 331 8.08 -19.85 11.29
C CYS A 331 8.60 -18.45 10.90
N VAL A 332 9.91 -18.29 10.69
CA VAL A 332 10.49 -17.01 10.24
C VAL A 332 11.42 -17.24 9.06
N PHE A 333 11.31 -16.39 8.05
CA PHE A 333 12.25 -16.32 6.94
C PHE A 333 12.85 -14.91 6.86
N GLY A 334 14.18 -14.84 6.80
CA GLY A 334 14.93 -13.59 6.70
C GLY A 334 15.47 -13.34 5.30
N LEU A 335 15.33 -12.11 4.80
CA LEU A 335 16.03 -11.64 3.61
C LEU A 335 17.15 -10.70 4.06
N GLY A 336 18.39 -10.98 3.66
CA GLY A 336 19.55 -10.17 4.01
C GLY A 336 20.65 -10.25 2.98
N ASP A 337 21.80 -9.69 3.32
CA ASP A 337 23.01 -9.68 2.48
C ASP A 337 24.22 -9.98 3.37
N SER A 338 24.95 -11.06 3.09
CA SER A 338 26.07 -11.52 3.91
C SER A 338 27.30 -10.59 3.90
N THR A 339 27.35 -9.60 2.99
CA THR A 339 28.39 -8.55 3.04
C THR A 339 28.20 -7.59 4.20
N TYR A 340 27.00 -7.52 4.77
CA TYR A 340 26.70 -6.72 5.95
C TYR A 340 26.96 -7.54 7.22
N SER A 341 27.57 -6.91 8.22
CA SER A 341 27.88 -7.55 9.50
C SER A 341 26.63 -8.06 10.24
N GLN A 342 25.48 -7.42 10.02
CA GLN A 342 24.20 -7.75 10.63
C GLN A 342 23.31 -8.55 9.66
N PHE A 343 23.85 -9.66 9.15
CA PHE A 343 23.18 -10.51 8.17
C PHE A 343 21.87 -11.12 8.73
N CYS A 344 20.75 -10.88 8.04
CA CYS A 344 19.40 -11.31 8.45
C CYS A 344 19.01 -10.95 9.90
N TYR A 345 19.59 -9.88 10.44
CA TYR A 345 19.44 -9.52 11.86
C TYR A 345 17.99 -9.27 12.31
N ALA A 346 17.17 -8.60 11.49
CA ALA A 346 15.77 -8.33 11.83
C ALA A 346 14.96 -9.63 12.02
N ALA A 347 15.10 -10.56 11.07
CA ALA A 347 14.47 -11.87 11.17
C ALA A 347 15.01 -12.69 12.36
N ALA A 348 16.31 -12.59 12.65
CA ALA A 348 16.90 -13.24 13.81
C ALA A 348 16.32 -12.71 15.13
N GLY A 349 16.12 -11.40 15.24
CA GLY A 349 15.51 -10.79 16.43
C GLY A 349 14.05 -11.22 16.62
N PHE A 350 13.22 -11.18 15.56
CA PHE A 350 11.85 -11.72 15.64
C PHE A 350 11.85 -13.19 16.04
N ASP A 351 12.68 -14.02 15.41
CA ASP A 351 12.76 -15.45 15.66
C ASP A 351 13.13 -15.79 17.11
N VAL A 352 14.04 -15.02 17.73
CA VAL A 352 14.39 -15.19 19.15
C VAL A 352 13.26 -14.66 20.04
N ARG A 353 12.80 -13.44 19.79
CA ARG A 353 11.86 -12.75 20.69
C ARG A 353 10.49 -13.42 20.74
N LEU A 354 9.99 -13.95 19.63
CA LEU A 354 8.73 -14.72 19.62
C LEU A 354 8.84 -15.97 20.53
N GLY A 355 9.99 -16.66 20.48
CA GLY A 355 10.26 -17.81 21.35
C GLY A 355 10.36 -17.43 22.83
N GLU A 356 11.01 -16.31 23.16
CA GLU A 356 11.06 -15.78 24.54
C GLU A 356 9.66 -15.48 25.10
N LEU A 357 8.75 -15.02 24.26
CA LEU A 357 7.36 -14.74 24.63
C LEU A 357 6.46 -15.99 24.63
N GLY A 358 7.05 -17.18 24.46
CA GLY A 358 6.38 -18.47 24.64
C GLY A 358 5.86 -19.11 23.36
N ALA A 359 6.05 -18.48 22.19
CA ALA A 359 5.63 -19.08 20.92
C ALA A 359 6.45 -20.35 20.59
N HIS A 360 5.80 -21.32 19.95
CA HIS A 360 6.44 -22.58 19.57
C HIS A 360 6.99 -22.51 18.14
N ARG A 361 8.31 -22.58 17.98
CA ARG A 361 8.96 -22.60 16.67
C ARG A 361 8.71 -23.94 15.96
N LEU A 362 8.08 -23.90 14.79
CA LEU A 362 7.83 -25.09 13.96
C LEU A 362 9.00 -25.45 13.05
N LEU A 363 9.70 -24.44 12.54
CA LEU A 363 10.77 -24.60 11.57
C LEU A 363 11.92 -23.68 11.93
N GLN A 364 13.14 -24.14 11.69
CA GLN A 364 14.32 -23.29 11.84
C GLN A 364 14.21 -22.08 10.92
N ARG A 365 14.67 -20.92 11.42
CA ARG A 365 14.64 -19.67 10.65
C ARG A 365 15.33 -19.86 9.30
N GLY A 366 14.62 -19.58 8.22
CA GLY A 366 15.19 -19.55 6.88
C GLY A 366 16.03 -18.30 6.66
N ILE A 367 17.07 -18.43 5.85
CA ILE A 367 18.06 -17.38 5.57
C ILE A 367 18.17 -17.25 4.05
N GLY A 368 17.77 -16.10 3.52
CA GLY A 368 17.99 -15.72 2.13
C GLY A 368 19.08 -14.68 2.01
N ASP A 369 20.12 -14.98 1.22
CA ASP A 369 21.26 -14.09 0.98
C ASP A 369 21.19 -13.46 -0.40
N ASP A 370 21.15 -12.12 -0.50
CA ASP A 370 21.19 -11.40 -1.78
C ASP A 370 22.54 -11.57 -2.53
N ARG A 371 23.56 -12.17 -1.88
CA ARG A 371 24.85 -12.53 -2.50
C ARG A 371 24.89 -13.91 -3.13
N ASP A 372 23.91 -14.77 -2.83
CA ASP A 372 23.81 -16.06 -3.50
C ASP A 372 23.58 -15.88 -5.01
N GLU A 373 23.85 -16.94 -5.78
CA GLU A 373 23.75 -16.93 -7.24
C GLU A 373 22.35 -16.49 -7.71
N ASP A 374 21.32 -17.06 -7.09
CA ASP A 374 19.90 -16.70 -7.27
C ASP A 374 19.39 -15.81 -6.13
N ARG A 375 20.28 -15.06 -5.48
CA ARG A 375 19.96 -14.19 -4.33
C ARG A 375 19.22 -14.98 -3.24
N TYR A 376 18.35 -14.27 -2.49
CA TYR A 376 17.53 -14.83 -1.43
C TYR A 376 16.60 -15.96 -1.86
N TYR A 377 16.35 -16.16 -3.17
CA TYR A 377 15.58 -17.31 -3.67
C TYR A 377 16.27 -18.64 -3.37
N THR A 378 17.60 -18.68 -3.34
CA THR A 378 18.37 -19.88 -3.00
C THR A 378 17.96 -20.43 -1.64
N GLY A 379 17.98 -19.57 -0.62
CA GLY A 379 17.54 -19.91 0.73
C GLY A 379 16.03 -20.18 0.81
N TRP A 380 15.21 -19.38 0.11
CA TRP A 380 13.76 -19.50 0.10
C TRP A 380 13.31 -20.86 -0.43
N ASP A 381 13.84 -21.27 -1.57
CA ASP A 381 13.52 -22.51 -2.26
C ASP A 381 13.95 -23.76 -1.50
N ASN A 382 15.03 -23.66 -0.71
CA ASN A 382 15.47 -24.73 0.18
C ASN A 382 14.56 -24.83 1.42
N TRP A 383 14.01 -23.70 1.88
CA TRP A 383 13.20 -23.62 3.08
C TRP A 383 11.73 -24.03 2.85
N LEU A 384 11.16 -23.73 1.67
CA LEU A 384 9.76 -24.03 1.35
C LEU A 384 9.35 -25.51 1.52
N PRO A 385 10.13 -26.51 1.05
CA PRO A 385 9.76 -27.92 1.23
C PRO A 385 9.60 -28.32 2.69
N GLU A 386 10.46 -27.80 3.57
CA GLU A 386 10.37 -28.03 5.01
C GLU A 386 9.16 -27.29 5.60
N LEU A 387 8.88 -26.07 5.13
CA LEU A 387 7.68 -25.31 5.52
C LEU A 387 6.40 -26.10 5.22
N TRP A 388 6.27 -26.66 4.02
CA TRP A 388 5.12 -27.49 3.65
C TRP A 388 4.97 -28.70 4.57
N THR A 389 6.09 -29.33 4.91
CA THR A 389 6.12 -30.49 5.82
C THR A 389 5.62 -30.12 7.22
N VAL A 390 6.11 -29.02 7.81
CA VAL A 390 5.70 -28.61 9.16
C VAL A 390 4.28 -28.05 9.22
N LEU A 391 3.78 -27.51 8.10
CA LEU A 391 2.39 -27.04 7.97
C LEU A 391 1.41 -28.18 7.61
N GLY A 392 1.91 -29.39 7.30
CA GLY A 392 1.08 -30.52 6.87
C GLY A 392 0.46 -30.33 5.48
N LEU A 393 1.09 -29.54 4.61
CA LEU A 393 0.62 -29.25 3.26
C LEU A 393 1.27 -30.20 2.24
N PRO A 394 0.54 -30.61 1.18
CA PRO A 394 1.11 -31.47 0.15
C PRO A 394 2.25 -30.77 -0.60
N GLN A 395 3.27 -31.55 -0.93
CA GLN A 395 4.28 -31.15 -1.91
C GLN A 395 3.63 -31.19 -3.29
N VAL A 396 3.45 -30.02 -3.91
CA VAL A 396 2.90 -29.93 -5.27
C VAL A 396 4.07 -29.74 -6.23
N PRO A 397 4.28 -30.64 -7.21
CA PRO A 397 5.30 -30.44 -8.22
C PRO A 397 4.97 -29.20 -9.07
N PRO A 398 5.99 -28.48 -9.58
CA PRO A 398 5.75 -27.36 -10.48
C PRO A 398 4.93 -27.82 -11.69
N THR A 399 3.86 -27.07 -11.98
CA THR A 399 2.97 -27.38 -13.10
C THR A 399 3.67 -27.03 -14.41
N ARG A 400 3.66 -27.95 -15.38
CA ARG A 400 4.29 -27.74 -16.71
C ARG A 400 3.33 -27.20 -17.76
N GLU A 401 2.23 -26.63 -17.32
CA GLU A 401 1.23 -26.00 -18.18
C GLU A 401 1.48 -24.50 -18.20
N ILE A 402 1.18 -23.87 -19.33
CA ILE A 402 1.25 -22.42 -19.46
C ILE A 402 0.21 -21.82 -18.51
N PRO A 403 0.62 -21.01 -17.52
CA PRO A 403 -0.32 -20.38 -16.61
C PRO A 403 -1.26 -19.45 -17.37
N ALA A 404 -2.51 -19.33 -16.91
CA ALA A 404 -3.42 -18.33 -17.44
C ALA A 404 -2.80 -16.92 -17.28
N PRO A 405 -2.91 -16.05 -18.30
CA PRO A 405 -2.37 -14.69 -18.19
C PRO A 405 -3.11 -13.94 -17.08
N ALA A 406 -2.39 -13.07 -16.37
CA ALA A 406 -3.00 -12.23 -15.32
C ALA A 406 -3.55 -10.92 -15.91
N TYR A 407 -3.21 -10.60 -17.15
CA TYR A 407 -3.65 -9.41 -17.85
C TYR A 407 -4.24 -9.81 -19.19
N LYS A 408 -5.29 -9.09 -19.60
CA LYS A 408 -5.76 -9.09 -20.96
C LYS A 408 -5.08 -7.94 -21.71
N VAL A 409 -4.48 -8.22 -22.84
CA VAL A 409 -3.84 -7.21 -23.71
C VAL A 409 -4.64 -7.11 -24.99
N ASP A 410 -5.40 -6.03 -25.13
CA ASP A 410 -6.16 -5.72 -26.34
C ASP A 410 -5.34 -4.81 -27.26
N VAL A 411 -5.32 -5.14 -28.55
CA VAL A 411 -4.61 -4.36 -29.57
C VAL A 411 -5.54 -3.26 -30.09
N SER A 412 -5.12 -2.00 -29.99
CA SER A 412 -5.89 -0.85 -30.47
C SER A 412 -5.46 -0.43 -31.89
N PRO A 413 -6.40 -0.07 -32.80
CA PRO A 413 -6.08 0.38 -34.16
C PRO A 413 -5.60 1.85 -34.23
N GLY A 414 -5.15 2.43 -33.11
CA GLY A 414 -4.70 3.82 -33.05
C GLY A 414 -3.50 4.16 -33.94
N ASP A 415 -3.16 5.44 -33.99
CA ASP A 415 -2.02 5.96 -34.76
C ASP A 415 -0.71 5.34 -34.24
N LYS A 416 0.02 4.61 -35.08
CA LYS A 416 1.27 3.94 -34.68
C LYS A 416 2.45 4.90 -34.56
N ASP A 417 2.35 6.08 -35.17
CA ASP A 417 3.38 7.10 -35.11
C ASP A 417 3.24 7.96 -33.84
N LYS A 418 2.13 7.82 -33.11
CA LYS A 418 1.86 8.58 -31.88
C LYS A 418 1.38 7.66 -30.75
N PRO A 419 2.06 7.65 -29.60
CA PRO A 419 1.59 6.87 -28.47
C PRO A 419 0.22 7.38 -27.97
N PRO A 420 -0.59 6.53 -27.33
CA PRO A 420 -1.89 6.92 -26.79
C PRO A 420 -1.77 7.95 -25.66
N VAL A 421 -0.66 7.88 -24.90
CA VAL A 421 -0.32 8.77 -23.78
C VAL A 421 1.09 9.31 -24.01
N ALA A 422 1.34 10.58 -23.68
CA ALA A 422 2.68 11.16 -23.80
C ALA A 422 3.69 10.48 -22.85
N ASP A 423 4.97 10.40 -23.23
CA ASP A 423 5.99 9.75 -22.41
C ASP A 423 6.20 10.45 -21.06
N GLU A 424 5.89 11.75 -20.96
CA GLU A 424 5.96 12.54 -19.73
C GLU A 424 4.77 12.29 -18.78
N GLU A 425 3.64 11.82 -19.32
CA GLU A 425 2.40 11.56 -18.56
C GLU A 425 2.39 10.15 -17.96
N LEU A 426 3.24 9.25 -18.46
CA LEU A 426 3.48 7.92 -17.88
C LEU A 426 4.35 8.03 -16.62
N VAL A 427 3.73 8.47 -15.53
CA VAL A 427 4.37 8.64 -14.22
C VAL A 427 4.08 7.40 -13.35
N PRO A 428 5.11 6.71 -12.82
CA PRO A 428 4.91 5.61 -11.89
C PRO A 428 4.10 6.03 -10.65
N PRO A 429 3.24 5.15 -10.10
CA PRO A 429 2.47 5.45 -8.89
C PRO A 429 3.35 5.94 -7.74
N GLY A 430 2.96 7.06 -7.11
CA GLY A 430 3.71 7.67 -6.00
C GLY A 430 4.96 8.46 -6.40
N ALA A 431 5.33 8.51 -7.69
CA ALA A 431 6.44 9.33 -8.16
C ALA A 431 5.99 10.77 -8.47
N THR A 432 6.88 11.74 -8.25
CA THR A 432 6.66 13.14 -8.65
C THR A 432 7.67 13.49 -9.75
N PRO A 433 7.22 13.95 -10.93
CA PRO A 433 8.14 14.44 -11.97
C PRO A 433 8.91 15.66 -11.47
N LEU A 434 10.24 15.59 -11.54
CA LEU A 434 11.12 16.71 -11.19
C LEU A 434 11.86 17.20 -12.43
N LYS A 435 11.99 18.52 -12.54
CA LYS A 435 12.76 19.13 -13.62
C LYS A 435 14.25 19.03 -13.30
N LEU A 436 15.03 18.43 -14.19
CA LEU A 436 16.49 18.47 -14.11
C LEU A 436 17.00 19.86 -14.52
N LEU A 437 17.78 20.48 -13.65
CA LEU A 437 18.38 21.80 -13.84
C LEU A 437 19.83 21.69 -14.32
N THR A 438 20.58 20.75 -13.74
CA THR A 438 22.02 20.58 -14.00
C THR A 438 22.37 19.11 -14.09
N ASN A 439 23.19 18.75 -15.09
CA ASN A 439 23.92 17.48 -15.20
C ASN A 439 25.36 17.83 -15.56
N ARG A 440 26.28 17.72 -14.59
CA ARG A 440 27.67 18.15 -14.76
C ARG A 440 28.64 17.04 -14.36
N LEU A 441 29.54 16.68 -15.26
CA LEU A 441 30.68 15.82 -14.95
C LEU A 441 31.60 16.52 -13.93
N LEU A 442 31.86 15.87 -12.80
CA LEU A 442 32.75 16.35 -11.74
C LEU A 442 34.19 15.86 -11.90
N THR A 443 34.37 14.76 -12.62
CA THR A 443 35.68 14.14 -12.83
C THR A 443 36.30 14.55 -14.17
N PRO A 444 37.63 14.40 -14.34
CA PRO A 444 38.21 14.46 -15.66
C PRO A 444 37.53 13.44 -16.60
N PRO A 445 37.57 13.66 -17.92
CA PRO A 445 37.15 12.64 -18.88
C PRO A 445 37.84 11.31 -18.61
N ILE A 446 37.10 10.20 -18.81
CA ILE A 446 37.62 8.84 -18.62
C ILE A 446 38.93 8.68 -19.40
N SER A 447 39.95 8.21 -18.70
CA SER A 447 41.31 8.02 -19.20
C SER A 447 41.95 6.80 -18.52
N LYS A 448 43.18 6.46 -18.93
CA LYS A 448 43.96 5.41 -18.22
C LYS A 448 44.28 5.78 -16.77
N GLU A 449 44.25 7.07 -16.42
CA GLU A 449 44.61 7.58 -15.09
C GLU A 449 43.37 7.75 -14.19
N TYR A 450 42.18 7.86 -14.77
CA TYR A 450 40.93 8.00 -14.05
C TYR A 450 39.77 7.39 -14.85
N ASP A 451 39.17 6.34 -14.29
CA ASP A 451 38.21 5.47 -14.99
C ASP A 451 36.75 5.68 -14.57
N ARG A 452 36.47 6.62 -13.66
CA ARG A 452 35.11 6.86 -13.15
C ARG A 452 34.47 8.12 -13.75
N ASP A 453 33.23 8.00 -14.20
CA ASP A 453 32.36 9.15 -14.55
C ASP A 453 31.50 9.48 -13.31
N ILE A 454 31.82 10.57 -12.61
CA ILE A 454 31.05 11.03 -11.43
C ILE A 454 30.35 12.33 -11.79
N ARG A 455 29.05 12.40 -11.56
CA ARG A 455 28.20 13.52 -11.98
C ARG A 455 27.48 14.17 -10.83
N HIS A 456 27.36 15.49 -10.95
CA HIS A 456 26.51 16.34 -10.14
C HIS A 456 25.19 16.57 -10.86
N TYR A 457 24.09 16.27 -10.18
CA TYR A 457 22.75 16.53 -10.66
C TYR A 457 22.04 17.54 -9.75
N GLU A 458 21.24 18.43 -10.34
CA GLU A 458 20.37 19.35 -9.61
C GLU A 458 18.94 19.21 -10.12
N LEU A 459 18.00 18.95 -9.22
CA LEU A 459 16.59 18.70 -9.50
C LEU A 459 15.75 19.76 -8.82
N GLN A 460 14.87 20.44 -9.57
CA GLN A 460 14.00 21.46 -9.02
C GLN A 460 12.87 20.83 -8.20
N ILE A 461 12.70 21.28 -6.95
CA ILE A 461 11.54 20.94 -6.10
C ILE A 461 10.61 22.12 -5.84
N LYS A 462 11.02 23.35 -6.22
CA LYS A 462 10.15 24.52 -6.14
C LYS A 462 8.85 24.31 -6.93
N GLY A 463 7.73 24.40 -6.22
CA GLY A 463 6.39 24.23 -6.79
C GLY A 463 5.92 22.78 -6.86
N THR A 464 6.68 21.83 -6.30
CA THR A 464 6.28 20.43 -6.14
C THR A 464 5.95 20.13 -4.67
N PRO A 465 5.23 19.04 -4.36
CA PRO A 465 4.98 18.62 -2.98
C PRO A 465 6.21 18.00 -2.29
N VAL A 466 7.35 17.91 -2.98
CA VAL A 466 8.54 17.22 -2.47
C VAL A 466 9.25 18.07 -1.43
N SER A 467 9.53 17.46 -0.26
CA SER A 467 10.35 18.05 0.80
C SER A 467 11.34 17.01 1.33
N TYR A 468 12.46 17.45 1.89
CA TYR A 468 13.51 16.56 2.37
C TYR A 468 14.29 17.16 3.54
N ARG A 469 15.02 16.29 4.26
CA ARG A 469 16.00 16.64 5.30
C ARG A 469 17.39 16.18 4.87
N THR A 470 18.41 16.81 5.43
CA THR A 470 19.81 16.37 5.25
C THR A 470 19.95 14.93 5.73
N GLY A 471 20.48 14.06 4.86
CA GLY A 471 20.62 12.62 5.12
C GLY A 471 19.53 11.75 4.48
N ASP A 472 18.45 12.34 3.98
CA ASP A 472 17.44 11.60 3.22
C ASP A 472 18.02 11.10 1.86
N SER A 473 17.32 10.16 1.24
CA SER A 473 17.63 9.64 -0.09
C SER A 473 16.51 9.95 -1.08
N LEU A 474 16.86 10.22 -2.33
CA LEU A 474 15.93 10.38 -3.44
C LEU A 474 15.90 9.10 -4.29
N ALA A 475 14.72 8.51 -4.44
CA ALA A 475 14.49 7.37 -5.32
C ALA A 475 14.15 7.86 -6.73
N VAL A 476 14.94 7.47 -7.73
CA VAL A 476 14.77 7.88 -9.14
C VAL A 476 14.25 6.69 -9.95
N TRP A 477 13.14 6.89 -10.66
CA TRP A 477 12.59 5.92 -11.59
C TRP A 477 13.29 6.04 -12.96
N PRO A 478 13.97 4.98 -13.43
CA PRO A 478 14.67 4.99 -14.70
C PRO A 478 13.74 4.69 -15.88
N ARG A 479 14.25 4.89 -17.11
CA ARG A 479 13.63 4.41 -18.35
C ARG A 479 14.62 3.62 -19.17
N ASN A 480 14.16 2.56 -19.79
CA ASN A 480 14.99 1.78 -20.71
C ASN A 480 15.32 2.59 -21.97
N PRO A 481 16.53 2.45 -22.55
CA PRO A 481 16.90 3.15 -23.78
C PRO A 481 15.97 2.79 -24.95
N VAL A 482 15.33 3.81 -25.54
CA VAL A 482 14.36 3.63 -26.64
C VAL A 482 14.95 2.86 -27.82
N ASP A 483 16.18 3.20 -28.21
CA ASP A 483 16.92 2.55 -29.28
C ASP A 483 17.06 1.03 -29.06
N ARG A 484 17.42 0.63 -27.83
CA ARG A 484 17.57 -0.79 -27.49
C ARG A 484 16.21 -1.50 -27.32
N VAL A 485 15.17 -0.78 -26.88
CA VAL A 485 13.80 -1.30 -26.81
C VAL A 485 13.26 -1.60 -28.21
N GLU A 486 13.50 -0.73 -29.19
CA GLU A 486 13.08 -0.94 -30.58
C GLU A 486 13.81 -2.14 -31.21
N GLU A 487 15.11 -2.31 -30.93
CA GLU A 487 15.86 -3.51 -31.32
C GLU A 487 15.25 -4.78 -30.72
N PHE A 488 14.88 -4.74 -29.43
CA PHE A 488 14.23 -5.85 -28.76
C PHE A 488 12.86 -6.17 -29.38
N CYS A 489 12.02 -5.16 -29.64
CA CYS A 489 10.72 -5.34 -30.30
C CYS A 489 10.90 -6.02 -31.67
N LYS A 490 11.83 -5.54 -32.48
CA LYS A 490 12.15 -6.11 -33.80
C LYS A 490 12.58 -7.58 -33.69
N MET A 491 13.42 -7.91 -32.71
CA MET A 491 13.87 -9.28 -32.46
C MET A 491 12.74 -10.21 -32.02
N MET A 492 11.79 -9.70 -31.24
CA MET A 492 10.61 -10.43 -30.79
C MET A 492 9.50 -10.51 -31.86
N GLY A 493 9.66 -9.81 -32.99
CA GLY A 493 8.63 -9.71 -34.02
C GLY A 493 7.44 -8.84 -33.63
N LEU A 494 7.65 -7.91 -32.70
CA LEU A 494 6.63 -6.99 -32.18
C LEU A 494 6.74 -5.64 -32.88
N ASP A 495 5.58 -5.03 -33.18
CA ASP A 495 5.51 -3.67 -33.70
C ASP A 495 5.55 -2.67 -32.54
N ALA A 496 6.66 -1.93 -32.42
CA ALA A 496 6.91 -0.99 -31.34
C ALA A 496 5.84 0.14 -31.26
N GLY A 497 5.28 0.54 -32.39
CA GLY A 497 4.23 1.58 -32.46
C GLY A 497 2.84 1.05 -32.13
N GLN A 498 2.66 -0.28 -32.02
CA GLN A 498 1.36 -0.86 -31.76
C GLN A 498 0.82 -0.41 -30.41
N GLN A 499 -0.37 0.22 -30.43
CA GLN A 499 -1.06 0.63 -29.23
C GLN A 499 -1.73 -0.57 -28.55
N LEU A 500 -1.67 -0.57 -27.23
CA LEU A 500 -2.15 -1.61 -26.34
C LEU A 500 -3.13 -1.01 -25.33
N ARG A 501 -4.15 -1.80 -24.99
CA ARG A 501 -4.95 -1.61 -23.80
C ARG A 501 -4.73 -2.81 -22.87
N VAL A 502 -4.13 -2.57 -21.71
CA VAL A 502 -3.79 -3.61 -20.72
C VAL A 502 -4.81 -3.56 -19.60
N VAL A 503 -5.55 -4.66 -19.42
CA VAL A 503 -6.60 -4.77 -18.40
C VAL A 503 -6.22 -5.89 -17.42
N PRO A 504 -6.08 -5.61 -16.11
CA PRO A 504 -5.86 -6.67 -15.13
C PRO A 504 -7.08 -7.60 -15.07
N LEU A 505 -6.84 -8.92 -15.09
CA LEU A 505 -7.86 -9.93 -14.87
C LEU A 505 -8.06 -10.14 -13.36
N GLU A 506 -9.09 -10.92 -12.98
CA GLU A 506 -9.42 -11.16 -11.56
C GLU A 506 -8.17 -11.57 -10.77
N SER A 507 -7.94 -10.93 -9.61
CA SER A 507 -6.78 -11.08 -8.71
C SER A 507 -5.43 -10.50 -9.16
N ALA A 508 -5.32 -9.94 -10.37
CA ALA A 508 -4.10 -9.26 -10.80
C ALA A 508 -3.96 -7.87 -10.19
N ARG A 509 -2.72 -7.48 -9.84
CA ARG A 509 -2.44 -6.14 -9.33
C ARG A 509 -2.58 -5.10 -10.44
N ASN A 510 -3.24 -3.98 -10.16
CA ASN A 510 -3.37 -2.89 -11.12
C ASN A 510 -2.17 -1.91 -11.03
N TRP A 511 -1.01 -2.31 -11.55
CA TRP A 511 0.21 -1.47 -11.56
C TRP A 511 0.69 -1.08 -12.95
N CYS A 512 0.26 -1.82 -13.99
CA CYS A 512 0.57 -1.51 -15.38
C CYS A 512 -0.39 -0.43 -15.88
N PRO A 513 0.07 0.63 -16.56
CA PRO A 513 -0.82 1.62 -17.16
C PRO A 513 -1.81 0.96 -18.13
N GLU A 514 -3.05 1.46 -18.17
CA GLU A 514 -4.10 0.85 -19.01
C GLU A 514 -3.86 1.08 -20.50
N GLU A 515 -3.38 2.27 -20.90
CA GLU A 515 -3.15 2.63 -22.30
C GLU A 515 -1.70 3.01 -22.55
N LEU A 516 -1.04 2.32 -23.48
CA LEU A 516 0.35 2.55 -23.86
C LEU A 516 0.68 1.88 -25.21
N SER A 517 1.81 2.22 -25.83
CA SER A 517 2.34 1.43 -26.95
C SER A 517 3.24 0.28 -26.49
N VAL A 518 3.50 -0.70 -27.38
CA VAL A 518 4.49 -1.77 -27.13
C VAL A 518 5.85 -1.19 -26.74
N ARG A 519 6.30 -0.14 -27.43
CA ARG A 519 7.53 0.59 -27.06
C ARG A 519 7.45 1.11 -25.62
N GLN A 520 6.36 1.77 -25.26
CA GLN A 520 6.18 2.33 -23.92
C GLN A 520 6.15 1.26 -22.82
N LEU A 521 5.61 0.07 -23.11
CA LEU A 521 5.60 -1.05 -22.16
C LEU A 521 7.04 -1.43 -21.77
N PHE A 522 7.90 -1.57 -22.77
CA PHE A 522 9.30 -1.94 -22.55
C PHE A 522 10.20 -0.75 -22.17
N THR A 523 9.78 0.49 -22.41
CA THR A 523 10.54 1.69 -22.02
C THR A 523 10.28 2.10 -20.57
N HIS A 524 9.01 2.11 -20.15
CA HIS A 524 8.57 2.72 -18.89
C HIS A 524 8.08 1.72 -17.84
N VAL A 525 7.78 0.48 -18.24
CA VAL A 525 7.07 -0.45 -17.36
C VAL A 525 7.92 -1.68 -17.02
N LEU A 526 8.42 -2.44 -18.00
CA LEU A 526 9.10 -3.72 -17.78
C LEU A 526 10.62 -3.60 -17.74
N ASP A 527 11.27 -4.28 -16.79
CA ASP A 527 12.72 -4.31 -16.61
C ASP A 527 13.40 -5.36 -17.52
N ILE A 528 13.39 -5.10 -18.82
CA ILE A 528 14.00 -6.00 -19.82
C ILE A 528 15.54 -6.03 -19.75
N PHE A 529 16.17 -5.04 -19.13
CA PHE A 529 17.62 -5.00 -18.88
C PHE A 529 18.02 -5.44 -17.48
N GLY A 530 17.06 -5.92 -16.68
CA GLY A 530 17.30 -6.55 -15.39
C GLY A 530 17.83 -7.97 -15.52
N LYS A 531 18.39 -8.47 -14.40
CA LYS A 531 18.90 -9.84 -14.27
C LYS A 531 17.73 -10.82 -14.12
N PRO A 532 17.56 -11.83 -15.00
CA PRO A 532 16.54 -12.86 -14.87
C PRO A 532 16.84 -13.79 -13.69
N ASN A 533 15.79 -14.30 -13.03
CA ASN A 533 15.89 -15.33 -11.99
C ASN A 533 15.53 -16.70 -12.55
N ARG A 534 15.72 -17.79 -11.79
CA ARG A 534 15.38 -19.15 -12.26
C ARG A 534 13.92 -19.33 -12.67
N LYS A 535 12.98 -18.67 -11.97
CA LYS A 535 11.56 -18.71 -12.32
C LYS A 535 11.29 -18.18 -13.73
N PHE A 536 12.03 -17.16 -14.17
CA PHE A 536 11.94 -16.66 -15.54
C PHE A 536 12.35 -17.72 -16.57
N PHE A 537 13.46 -18.46 -16.34
CA PHE A 537 13.90 -19.53 -17.25
C PHE A 537 12.89 -20.69 -17.31
N ASP A 538 12.33 -21.07 -16.16
CA ASP A 538 11.28 -22.11 -16.07
C ASP A 538 10.04 -21.70 -16.86
N ALA A 539 9.52 -20.50 -16.61
CA ALA A 539 8.38 -19.95 -17.35
C ALA A 539 8.66 -19.82 -18.85
N LEU A 540 9.86 -19.37 -19.23
CA LEU A 540 10.24 -19.20 -20.62
C LEU A 540 10.34 -20.53 -21.38
N SER A 541 10.72 -21.61 -20.70
CA SER A 541 10.81 -22.96 -21.28
C SER A 541 9.47 -23.44 -21.86
N LEU A 542 8.35 -22.97 -21.29
CA LEU A 542 6.99 -23.34 -21.74
C LEU A 542 6.63 -22.72 -23.10
N PHE A 543 7.35 -21.68 -23.52
CA PHE A 543 7.13 -20.96 -24.77
C PHE A 543 8.19 -21.25 -25.84
N ALA A 544 9.13 -22.15 -25.57
CA ALA A 544 10.14 -22.59 -26.53
C ALA A 544 9.55 -23.59 -27.53
N ALA A 545 9.51 -23.22 -28.81
CA ALA A 545 9.03 -24.09 -29.89
C ALA A 545 10.07 -25.15 -30.32
N ASP A 546 11.36 -24.86 -30.15
CA ASP A 546 12.44 -25.81 -30.43
C ASP A 546 12.76 -26.66 -29.18
N GLU A 547 12.83 -27.98 -29.35
CA GLU A 547 13.10 -28.91 -28.25
C GLU A 547 14.53 -28.75 -27.68
N GLY A 548 15.49 -28.28 -28.48
CA GLY A 548 16.84 -27.96 -28.03
C GLY A 548 16.86 -26.77 -27.10
N ASP A 549 16.24 -25.65 -27.51
CA ASP A 549 16.06 -24.45 -26.67
C ASP A 549 15.33 -24.80 -25.36
N LYS A 550 14.24 -25.57 -25.46
CA LYS A 550 13.45 -26.01 -24.30
C LYS A 550 14.29 -26.82 -23.31
N LYS A 551 15.03 -27.82 -23.81
CA LYS A 551 15.89 -28.65 -22.97
C LYS A 551 16.99 -27.82 -22.30
N ALA A 552 17.62 -26.91 -23.05
CA ALA A 552 18.65 -26.03 -22.51
C ALA A 552 18.11 -25.08 -21.43
N LEU A 553 16.93 -24.49 -21.63
CA LEU A 553 16.24 -23.68 -20.60
C LEU A 553 15.95 -24.50 -19.34
N MET A 554 15.43 -25.73 -19.50
CA MET A 554 15.14 -26.61 -18.38
C MET A 554 16.41 -27.02 -17.61
N SER A 555 17.53 -27.25 -18.30
CA SER A 555 18.81 -27.58 -17.65
C SER A 555 19.32 -26.43 -16.77
N VAL A 556 18.98 -25.17 -17.06
CA VAL A 556 19.32 -24.02 -16.19
C VAL A 556 18.49 -24.01 -14.90
N VAL A 557 17.26 -24.53 -14.96
CA VAL A 557 16.30 -24.59 -13.83
C VAL A 557 16.60 -25.78 -12.92
N GLU A 558 17.18 -26.85 -13.46
CA GLU A 558 17.55 -28.03 -12.69
C GLU A 558 18.48 -27.68 -11.51
N LYS A 559 18.12 -28.18 -10.33
CA LYS A 559 18.87 -27.95 -9.09
C LYS A 559 20.07 -28.90 -8.93
N SER A 560 20.56 -29.48 -10.03
CA SER A 560 21.79 -30.27 -10.09
C SER A 560 23.04 -29.38 -10.05
N ASP A 561 24.20 -29.95 -9.75
CA ASP A 561 25.47 -29.20 -9.77
C ASP A 561 25.75 -28.60 -11.16
N GLU A 562 25.40 -29.34 -12.23
CA GLU A 562 25.50 -28.85 -13.60
C GLU A 562 24.53 -27.70 -13.89
N GLY A 563 23.26 -27.79 -13.46
CA GLY A 563 22.29 -26.72 -13.67
C GLY A 563 22.62 -25.46 -12.88
N GLN A 564 23.15 -25.62 -11.66
CA GLN A 564 23.70 -24.52 -10.86
C GLN A 564 24.88 -23.84 -11.58
N ALA A 565 25.80 -24.62 -12.15
CA ALA A 565 26.91 -24.06 -12.94
C ALA A 565 26.42 -23.30 -14.18
N LEU A 566 25.46 -23.85 -14.92
CA LEU A 566 24.87 -23.18 -16.10
C LEU A 566 24.20 -21.86 -15.73
N TYR A 567 23.41 -21.84 -14.65
CA TYR A 567 22.81 -20.62 -14.15
C TYR A 567 23.86 -19.60 -13.71
N ARG A 568 24.88 -20.04 -12.96
CA ARG A 568 26.01 -19.21 -12.53
C ARG A 568 26.74 -18.58 -13.71
N ASP A 569 27.00 -19.33 -14.78
CA ASP A 569 27.66 -18.82 -15.97
C ASP A 569 26.81 -17.74 -16.66
N LEU A 570 25.50 -17.95 -16.78
CA LEU A 570 24.57 -16.93 -17.31
C LEU A 570 24.53 -15.67 -16.44
N VAL A 571 24.50 -15.84 -15.12
CA VAL A 571 24.54 -14.76 -14.13
C VAL A 571 25.88 -14.00 -14.18
N HIS A 572 27.00 -14.71 -14.23
CA HIS A 572 28.36 -14.15 -14.29
C HIS A 572 28.58 -13.38 -15.59
N ASN A 573 27.95 -13.84 -16.67
CA ASN A 573 27.93 -13.13 -17.96
C ASN A 573 26.98 -11.92 -17.97
N TYR A 574 26.40 -11.54 -16.82
CA TYR A 574 25.46 -10.42 -16.68
C TYR A 574 24.30 -10.49 -17.66
N ALA A 575 23.78 -11.70 -17.93
CA ALA A 575 22.65 -11.86 -18.83
C ALA A 575 21.47 -11.00 -18.36
N HIS A 576 20.96 -10.16 -19.25
CA HIS A 576 19.69 -9.47 -19.07
C HIS A 576 18.56 -10.31 -19.66
N HIS A 577 17.29 -10.04 -19.33
CA HIS A 577 16.15 -10.72 -19.96
C HIS A 577 16.26 -10.69 -21.51
N VAL A 578 16.66 -9.55 -22.09
CA VAL A 578 16.89 -9.43 -23.54
C VAL A 578 17.93 -10.41 -24.09
N ASP A 579 18.98 -10.73 -23.33
CA ASP A 579 20.05 -11.61 -23.80
C ASP A 579 19.60 -13.06 -23.81
N VAL A 580 18.75 -13.45 -22.85
CA VAL A 580 18.11 -14.76 -22.82
C VAL A 580 17.22 -14.93 -24.06
N PHE A 581 16.41 -13.94 -24.42
CA PHE A 581 15.60 -13.99 -25.64
C PHE A 581 16.42 -14.00 -26.95
N LYS A 582 17.63 -13.41 -26.95
CA LYS A 582 18.58 -13.49 -28.06
C LYS A 582 19.17 -14.90 -28.20
N GLN A 583 19.47 -15.54 -27.08
CA GLN A 583 20.04 -16.88 -27.02
C GLN A 583 19.00 -17.94 -27.40
N PHE A 584 17.82 -17.90 -26.79
CA PHE A 584 16.73 -18.87 -27.02
C PHE A 584 15.71 -18.29 -28.00
N LYS A 585 16.01 -18.40 -29.29
CA LYS A 585 15.25 -17.73 -30.35
C LYS A 585 13.86 -18.31 -30.59
N SER A 586 13.65 -19.57 -30.23
CA SER A 586 12.33 -20.21 -30.37
C SER A 586 11.37 -19.88 -29.23
N ALA A 587 11.86 -19.30 -28.12
CA ALA A 587 11.06 -18.94 -26.97
C ALA A 587 10.40 -17.57 -27.17
N ARG A 588 9.12 -17.56 -27.57
CA ARG A 588 8.37 -16.33 -27.91
C ARG A 588 7.02 -16.27 -27.20
N PRO A 589 6.99 -15.89 -25.92
CA PRO A 589 5.74 -15.67 -25.18
C PRO A 589 4.95 -14.49 -25.76
N PRO A 590 3.61 -14.51 -25.69
CA PRO A 590 2.79 -13.36 -26.05
C PRO A 590 2.88 -12.24 -25.00
N LEU A 591 2.43 -11.02 -25.35
CA LEU A 591 2.59 -9.82 -24.52
C LEU A 591 2.02 -9.98 -23.11
N GLU A 592 0.84 -10.58 -23.00
CA GLU A 592 0.16 -10.85 -21.72
C GLU A 592 0.99 -11.74 -20.77
N GLN A 593 1.80 -12.64 -21.33
CA GLN A 593 2.71 -13.49 -20.55
C GLN A 593 4.01 -12.75 -20.21
N LEU A 594 4.50 -11.89 -21.11
CA LEU A 594 5.69 -11.07 -20.83
C LEU A 594 5.48 -10.13 -19.63
N ILE A 595 4.27 -9.56 -19.47
CA ILE A 595 3.92 -8.72 -18.32
C ILE A 595 4.00 -9.50 -16.99
N ASN A 596 3.71 -10.80 -17.02
CA ASN A 596 3.81 -11.69 -15.85
C ASN A 596 5.25 -12.15 -15.59
N MET A 597 6.02 -12.38 -16.65
CA MET A 597 7.34 -13.01 -16.57
C MET A 597 8.45 -12.01 -16.27
N ILE A 598 8.36 -10.78 -16.77
CA ILE A 598 9.38 -9.75 -16.63
C ILE A 598 8.97 -8.80 -15.50
N PRO A 599 9.84 -8.57 -14.49
CA PRO A 599 9.49 -7.69 -13.39
C PRO A 599 9.30 -6.23 -13.85
N PRO A 600 8.51 -5.42 -13.13
CA PRO A 600 8.47 -3.98 -13.36
C PRO A 600 9.83 -3.33 -13.13
N LEU A 601 10.09 -2.21 -13.82
CA LEU A 601 11.18 -1.31 -13.47
C LEU A 601 11.06 -0.90 -12.00
N LYS A 602 12.20 -0.77 -11.32
CA LYS A 602 12.26 -0.35 -9.90
C LYS A 602 13.03 0.95 -9.78
N PRO A 603 12.65 1.85 -8.84
CA PRO A 603 13.43 3.05 -8.62
C PRO A 603 14.77 2.72 -7.96
N ARG A 604 15.77 3.56 -8.20
CA ARG A 604 17.09 3.46 -7.56
C ARG A 604 17.28 4.63 -6.60
N SER A 605 17.65 4.32 -5.36
CA SER A 605 17.87 5.32 -4.31
C SER A 605 19.26 5.92 -4.37
N TYR A 606 19.34 7.24 -4.28
CA TYR A 606 20.59 8.01 -4.22
C TYR A 606 20.56 8.92 -2.98
N SER A 607 21.68 8.98 -2.25
CA SER A 607 21.82 9.89 -1.11
C SER A 607 21.74 11.35 -1.58
N ILE A 608 20.92 12.16 -0.92
CA ILE A 608 20.83 13.59 -1.24
C ILE A 608 22.11 14.30 -0.80
N ALA A 609 22.77 14.98 -1.74
CA ALA A 609 24.04 15.67 -1.56
C ALA A 609 23.89 17.17 -1.24
N SER A 610 22.72 17.60 -0.75
CA SER A 610 22.40 18.99 -0.43
C SER A 610 21.71 19.11 0.92
N SER A 611 21.68 20.32 1.47
CA SER A 611 20.91 20.68 2.67
C SER A 611 19.77 21.63 2.29
N PRO A 612 18.53 21.37 2.74
CA PRO A 612 17.39 22.25 2.44
C PRO A 612 17.56 23.65 3.06
N ALA A 613 18.42 23.80 4.06
CA ALA A 613 18.75 25.10 4.65
C ALA A 613 19.53 26.02 3.69
N MET A 614 20.30 25.44 2.76
CA MET A 614 21.07 26.16 1.75
C MET A 614 20.39 26.14 0.38
N HIS A 615 19.67 25.05 0.08
CA HIS A 615 19.04 24.77 -1.20
C HIS A 615 17.56 24.40 -0.99
N PRO A 616 16.69 25.34 -0.58
CA PRO A 616 15.29 25.02 -0.26
C PRO A 616 14.45 24.66 -1.51
N ASP A 617 14.86 25.13 -2.69
CA ASP A 617 14.12 25.02 -3.94
C ASP A 617 14.63 23.88 -4.86
N MET A 618 15.68 23.14 -4.46
CA MET A 618 16.30 22.08 -5.26
C MET A 618 16.90 20.94 -4.43
N ILE A 619 17.00 19.76 -5.03
CA ILE A 619 17.76 18.61 -4.52
C ILE A 619 19.01 18.43 -5.38
N GLN A 620 20.15 18.18 -4.74
CA GLN A 620 21.39 17.83 -5.44
C GLN A 620 21.77 16.38 -5.21
N LEU A 621 22.32 15.72 -6.23
CA LEU A 621 22.87 14.36 -6.16
C LEU A 621 24.31 14.33 -6.67
N CYS A 622 25.14 13.47 -6.07
CA CYS A 622 26.47 13.13 -6.56
C CYS A 622 26.49 11.64 -6.86
N VAL A 623 26.56 11.27 -8.14
CA VAL A 623 26.33 9.90 -8.59
C VAL A 623 27.49 9.43 -9.45
N VAL A 624 28.04 8.26 -9.12
CA VAL A 624 28.99 7.55 -9.96
C VAL A 624 28.21 6.77 -11.01
N MET A 625 28.59 6.95 -12.28
CA MET A 625 28.08 6.14 -13.37
C MET A 625 28.45 4.68 -13.16
N VAL A 626 27.48 3.80 -13.38
CA VAL A 626 27.72 2.36 -13.35
C VAL A 626 27.90 1.92 -14.79
N ASP A 627 29.03 1.30 -15.09
CA ASP A 627 29.30 0.65 -16.35
C ASP A 627 30.16 -0.60 -16.12
N TRP A 628 30.14 -1.50 -17.10
CA TRP A 628 30.97 -2.70 -17.09
C TRP A 628 31.09 -3.24 -18.51
N THR A 629 32.14 -4.02 -18.75
CA THR A 629 32.27 -4.80 -19.98
C THR A 629 31.98 -6.25 -19.64
N VAL A 630 31.06 -6.88 -20.36
CA VAL A 630 30.79 -8.31 -20.20
C VAL A 630 32.01 -9.09 -20.67
N GLU A 631 32.64 -9.85 -19.78
CA GLU A 631 33.92 -10.52 -20.07
C GLU A 631 33.83 -11.50 -21.25
N THR A 632 32.71 -12.19 -21.40
CA THR A 632 32.53 -13.22 -22.44
C THR A 632 32.20 -12.66 -23.81
N THR A 633 31.49 -11.53 -23.90
CA THR A 633 31.08 -10.94 -25.18
C THR A 633 31.89 -9.70 -25.57
N GLY A 634 32.59 -9.09 -24.61
CA GLY A 634 33.24 -7.78 -24.79
C GLY A 634 32.26 -6.62 -24.90
N GLU A 635 30.96 -6.84 -24.68
CA GLU A 635 29.95 -5.78 -24.78
C GLU A 635 30.06 -4.80 -23.61
N TYR A 636 30.23 -3.52 -23.92
CA TYR A 636 30.17 -2.44 -22.93
C TYR A 636 28.72 -2.13 -22.57
N ARG A 637 28.42 -2.13 -21.27
CA ARG A 637 27.10 -1.92 -20.70
C ARG A 637 27.14 -0.80 -19.68
N ILE A 638 25.98 -0.16 -19.52
CA ILE A 638 25.77 0.94 -18.58
C ILE A 638 24.61 0.54 -17.68
N GLY A 639 24.70 0.88 -16.40
CA GLY A 639 23.63 0.69 -15.44
C GLY A 639 22.38 1.45 -15.86
N GLU A 640 21.22 0.84 -15.65
CA GLU A 640 19.94 1.32 -16.15
C GLU A 640 19.62 2.74 -15.69
N CYS A 641 19.64 3.00 -14.38
CA CYS A 641 19.30 4.31 -13.83
C CYS A 641 20.37 5.37 -14.05
N THR A 642 21.65 5.02 -13.88
CA THR A 642 22.75 5.97 -14.14
C THR A 642 22.83 6.30 -15.63
N GLY A 643 22.64 5.31 -16.51
CA GLY A 643 22.56 5.48 -17.96
C GLY A 643 21.39 6.35 -18.40
N HIS A 644 20.21 6.19 -17.78
CA HIS A 644 19.07 7.07 -17.99
C HIS A 644 19.41 8.52 -17.60
N MET A 645 19.88 8.73 -16.36
CA MET A 645 20.23 10.06 -15.85
C MET A 645 21.34 10.74 -16.66
N ARG A 646 22.31 9.98 -17.19
CA ARG A 646 23.38 10.52 -18.04
C ARG A 646 22.88 11.13 -19.34
N LYS A 647 21.76 10.63 -19.89
CA LYS A 647 21.16 11.08 -21.15
C LYS A 647 20.23 12.30 -20.97
N LEU A 648 19.77 12.57 -19.75
CA LEU A 648 19.01 13.79 -19.39
C LEU A 648 19.92 15.01 -19.37
#